data_AF-E3M8G8-F1
#
_entry.id   AF-E3M8G8-F1
#
_cell.length_a   1.000
_cell.length_b   1.000
_cell.length_c   1.000
_cell.angle_alpha   90.00
_cell.angle_beta   90.00
_cell.angle_gamma   90.00
#
_symmetry.space_group_name_H-M   'P 1'
#
loop_
_entity.id
_entity.type
_entity.pdbx_description
1 polymer ?
#
loop_
_entity_poly.entity_id
_entity_poly.type
_entity_poly.pdbx_seq_one_letter_code
_entity_poly.pdbx_strand_id
1 'polypeptide(L)'
;MSPFRSHRYNICFLVISSSVLSSFFPQLLLFFRSSAHLGKMYHHLLKPTLVRCSTRPSSSGGAYSRFPIDEKWAAMAKKAMKGREADTLMWNTPEGIPIKPLYLRNDRDCDAHRNVELPGQFPFTRGPYPTMYTQRPWTIRQYAGFSTVEESNKFYKENIKAGQQGLSVAFDLATHRGYDSDNPRVFGDVGMAGVAVDSVEDMRQLFDGINLEKMSVSMTMNGAVIPVLAMYVVAAEEAGVNRKLLAGTIQNDILKEFMVRNTYIYPPEPSMRIIGDIFAYTSREMPKFNSISISGYHMQEAGADAVLEMAFTIADGIQYCETGINAGLTIDAFAPRLSFFWGISMNFYMEIAKMRAARRLWANLIKERFHPKSDKSMMLRTHSQTSGWSLTEQHGTLLTTALYRNRRKLCAKLRDSEKKRHFSSISVERGCKNCAELTQHHNPTNFQDPYNNIIRTTIEAMASVFGGTQSLHTNSFDEALGLPTKFSARIARNTQIIIQEESGICKVADPWGGSYMMESLTDEIYEKAMTVIKEIDELGGMAKAVASGMTKLKIEEAAAKKQARIDAGKDIIVGVNKYRLDEEQRVDVLKIDNARVREEQCAKLNHIRETRDAAKAKKALDDITEGAKGDGNLMALAVEAARARCTVGEISDAMEKVFNRHAAVNRLVSGAYKSEFGETSEMSQVVLDRVKSFADRDGRQPRIMVAKMGQDGHDRGAKVIATGFADLGFDVDVGPLFQTPQEAAQQAVDADVHVIGASSLAAGHLTLIPQLIGELKKLGRPDILVVAGGVIPPQDYKELYDAGVALVFGPGTRLPACANQILDKLEKALPEAPGKAAAR
;
A
#
# COMPACT_ATOMS: atom_id res chain seq x y z
N MET A 1 42.41 56.55 -33.27
CA MET A 1 41.49 57.04 -34.32
C MET A 1 40.08 56.56 -33.99
N SER A 2 39.10 57.44 -34.12
CA SER A 2 37.69 57.12 -34.41
C SER A 2 37.36 57.79 -35.78
N PRO A 3 36.14 57.80 -36.37
CA PRO A 3 34.79 57.59 -35.82
C PRO A 3 34.08 56.40 -36.53
N PHE A 4 32.75 56.17 -36.55
CA PHE A 4 31.51 56.81 -36.07
C PHE A 4 30.46 55.66 -35.91
N ARG A 5 29.26 55.76 -35.29
CA ARG A 5 28.52 56.80 -34.53
C ARG A 5 27.51 56.08 -33.61
N SER A 6 27.17 56.66 -32.46
CA SER A 6 26.18 56.11 -31.51
C SER A 6 25.29 57.21 -30.89
N HIS A 7 23.99 56.93 -30.68
CA HIS A 7 23.06 57.65 -29.78
C HIS A 7 22.22 56.57 -29.05
N ARG A 8 22.02 56.53 -27.71
CA ARG A 8 21.45 57.53 -26.74
C ARG A 8 19.93 57.69 -26.92
N TYR A 9 19.05 57.77 -25.92
CA TYR A 9 19.05 57.90 -24.43
C TYR A 9 17.58 57.63 -23.94
N ASN A 10 17.11 57.50 -22.68
CA ASN A 10 17.64 57.31 -21.30
C ASN A 10 16.44 57.09 -20.30
N ILE A 11 16.69 56.56 -19.07
CA ILE A 11 15.98 56.92 -17.78
C ILE A 11 14.47 56.51 -17.64
N CYS A 12 13.88 56.16 -16.48
CA CYS A 12 14.35 56.02 -15.07
C CYS A 12 13.62 54.87 -14.31
N PHE A 13 14.12 54.54 -13.11
CA PHE A 13 13.32 53.94 -12.02
C PHE A 13 12.58 55.03 -11.23
N LEU A 14 11.48 54.68 -10.55
CA LEU A 14 10.96 55.46 -9.43
C LEU A 14 10.49 54.54 -8.30
N VAL A 15 10.83 54.89 -7.06
CA VAL A 15 10.42 54.20 -5.83
C VAL A 15 9.62 55.18 -4.98
N ILE A 16 8.39 54.83 -4.60
CA ILE A 16 7.62 55.52 -3.56
C ILE A 16 6.91 54.44 -2.71
N SER A 17 6.91 54.61 -1.39
CA SER A 17 6.35 53.68 -0.42
C SER A 17 5.22 54.29 0.40
N SER A 18 4.19 53.47 0.68
CA SER A 18 3.33 53.48 1.87
C SER A 18 2.55 54.74 2.31
N SER A 19 1.28 54.50 2.65
CA SER A 19 0.37 55.29 3.51
C SER A 19 -0.19 56.63 2.99
N VAL A 20 -1.51 56.65 2.76
CA VAL A 20 -2.54 57.29 3.61
C VAL A 20 -3.84 56.49 3.42
N LEU A 21 -4.74 56.45 4.42
CA LEU A 21 -5.95 55.63 4.41
C LEU A 21 -7.20 56.35 3.84
N SER A 22 -8.13 55.55 3.32
CA SER A 22 -9.60 55.68 3.37
C SER A 22 -10.28 57.04 3.16
N SER A 23 -11.11 57.14 2.12
CA SER A 23 -12.54 57.51 2.19
C SER A 23 -13.25 57.38 0.82
N PHE A 24 -14.58 57.45 0.81
CA PHE A 24 -15.47 57.64 -0.36
C PHE A 24 -15.62 56.51 -1.40
N PHE A 25 -16.25 55.41 -0.96
CA PHE A 25 -17.52 54.99 -1.60
C PHE A 25 -18.68 55.57 -0.76
N PRO A 26 -19.94 55.69 -1.25
CA PRO A 26 -20.44 55.43 -2.60
C PRO A 26 -21.23 56.62 -3.22
N GLN A 27 -21.53 56.60 -4.53
CA GLN A 27 -22.74 57.26 -5.07
C GLN A 27 -23.15 56.74 -6.46
N LEU A 28 -24.43 56.97 -6.80
CA LEU A 28 -25.07 56.82 -8.12
C LEU A 28 -25.09 55.44 -8.79
N LEU A 29 -25.90 54.53 -8.23
CA LEU A 29 -26.51 53.42 -8.97
C LEU A 29 -27.95 53.81 -9.33
N LEU A 30 -28.14 54.49 -10.47
CA LEU A 30 -29.46 54.89 -11.02
C LEU A 30 -29.34 55.22 -12.53
N PHE A 31 -30.46 55.19 -13.25
CA PHE A 31 -30.59 55.39 -14.72
C PHE A 31 -29.97 54.31 -15.64
N PHE A 32 -30.72 53.23 -15.84
CA PHE A 32 -30.71 52.42 -17.06
C PHE A 32 -31.93 52.75 -17.95
N ARG A 33 -31.82 52.49 -19.27
CA ARG A 33 -32.82 52.67 -20.38
C ARG A 33 -32.81 54.09 -20.98
N SER A 34 -32.69 54.29 -22.30
CA SER A 34 -33.42 53.61 -23.39
C SER A 34 -32.77 53.76 -24.80
N SER A 35 -33.38 53.09 -25.78
CA SER A 35 -33.34 53.30 -27.25
C SER A 35 -32.03 53.08 -28.04
N ALA A 36 -32.19 52.32 -29.13
CA ALA A 36 -31.15 51.79 -30.01
C ALA A 36 -30.84 52.67 -31.25
N HIS A 37 -29.86 52.21 -32.03
CA HIS A 37 -29.64 52.48 -33.47
C HIS A 37 -29.18 53.89 -33.92
N LEU A 38 -27.86 54.03 -34.13
CA LEU A 38 -27.25 54.20 -35.47
C LEU A 38 -25.72 53.94 -35.39
N GLY A 39 -24.98 53.98 -36.52
CA GLY A 39 -23.50 54.09 -36.47
C GLY A 39 -22.63 52.94 -37.02
N LYS A 40 -23.08 52.13 -37.99
CA LYS A 40 -22.16 51.28 -38.77
C LYS A 40 -21.27 52.13 -39.69
N MET A 41 -20.06 52.52 -39.30
CA MET A 41 -18.98 52.88 -40.25
C MET A 41 -17.59 53.09 -39.58
N TYR A 42 -16.94 52.00 -39.12
CA TYR A 42 -15.47 51.92 -39.03
C TYR A 42 -15.06 50.45 -39.10
N HIS A 43 -14.66 50.00 -40.29
CA HIS A 43 -14.32 48.59 -40.50
C HIS A 43 -13.24 48.42 -41.57
N HIS A 44 -11.98 48.64 -41.20
CA HIS A 44 -10.81 47.89 -41.70
C HIS A 44 -9.56 48.16 -40.83
N LEU A 45 -8.60 47.21 -40.90
CA LEU A 45 -7.35 47.15 -40.15
C LEU A 45 -7.47 46.79 -38.65
N LEU A 46 -6.42 46.13 -38.14
CA LEU A 46 -6.27 45.55 -36.78
C LEU A 46 -7.28 44.45 -36.38
N LYS A 47 -7.00 43.21 -36.82
CA LYS A 47 -7.43 41.98 -36.13
C LYS A 47 -6.20 41.14 -35.74
N PRO A 48 -5.86 41.02 -34.44
CA PRO A 48 -5.19 39.83 -33.92
C PRO A 48 -6.18 38.66 -33.96
N THR A 49 -5.71 37.44 -34.25
CA THR A 49 -6.56 36.24 -34.30
C THR A 49 -6.88 35.74 -32.89
N LEU A 50 -7.80 36.42 -32.20
CA LEU A 50 -8.40 35.94 -30.95
C LEU A 50 -9.22 34.67 -31.21
N VAL A 51 -8.58 33.52 -31.06
CA VAL A 51 -9.28 32.24 -30.89
C VAL A 51 -10.05 32.32 -29.57
N ARG A 52 -11.37 32.51 -29.66
CA ARG A 52 -12.24 32.41 -28.48
C ARG A 52 -12.17 30.99 -27.95
N CYS A 53 -11.67 30.81 -26.73
CA CYS A 53 -11.91 29.59 -25.97
C CYS A 53 -13.43 29.43 -25.83
N SER A 54 -13.99 28.36 -26.42
CA SER A 54 -15.43 28.13 -26.41
C SER A 54 -15.91 27.76 -25.01
N THR A 55 -17.07 28.28 -24.63
CA THR A 55 -17.77 27.95 -23.38
C THR A 55 -17.94 26.44 -23.21
N ARG A 56 -17.72 25.92 -22.00
CA ARG A 56 -17.96 24.51 -21.65
C ARG A 56 -19.36 24.07 -22.08
N PRO A 57 -19.53 22.96 -22.83
CA PRO A 57 -20.81 22.28 -22.91
C PRO A 57 -21.05 21.54 -21.59
N SER A 58 -22.22 21.76 -20.97
CA SER A 58 -22.60 21.16 -19.70
C SER A 58 -23.59 20.01 -19.89
N SER A 59 -23.10 18.82 -20.27
CA SER A 59 -23.89 17.58 -20.22
C SER A 59 -23.03 16.31 -20.28
N SER A 60 -23.45 15.32 -19.48
CA SER A 60 -23.25 13.86 -19.64
C SER A 60 -21.97 13.31 -20.29
N GLY A 61 -21.13 12.67 -19.48
CA GLY A 61 -20.56 11.35 -19.81
C GLY A 61 -19.62 11.25 -21.01
N GLY A 62 -18.47 11.93 -20.97
CA GLY A 62 -17.37 11.70 -21.91
C GLY A 62 -16.03 12.17 -21.35
N ALA A 63 -15.06 11.25 -21.20
CA ALA A 63 -13.71 11.60 -20.78
C ALA A 63 -12.92 12.15 -21.97
N TYR A 64 -12.47 13.40 -21.87
CA TYR A 64 -11.58 14.03 -22.84
C TYR A 64 -10.38 14.64 -22.10
N SER A 65 -9.17 14.37 -22.60
CA SER A 65 -8.01 15.24 -22.31
C SER A 65 -8.35 16.66 -22.77
N ARG A 66 -7.77 17.68 -22.13
CA ARG A 66 -8.14 19.11 -22.35
C ARG A 66 -8.10 19.54 -23.83
N PHE A 67 -7.33 18.83 -24.67
CA PHE A 67 -7.32 18.97 -26.12
C PHE A 67 -7.36 17.60 -26.81
N PRO A 68 -7.96 17.49 -28.00
CA PRO A 68 -7.93 16.27 -28.82
C PRO A 68 -6.50 15.90 -29.25
N ILE A 69 -6.37 14.77 -29.94
CA ILE A 69 -5.15 14.43 -30.68
C ILE A 69 -4.97 15.43 -31.85
N ASP A 70 -3.74 15.86 -32.11
CA ASP A 70 -3.42 16.74 -33.25
C ASP A 70 -3.78 16.07 -34.59
N GLU A 71 -4.55 16.77 -35.43
CA GLU A 71 -5.09 16.23 -36.69
C GLU A 71 -4.00 15.76 -37.67
N LYS A 72 -2.86 16.47 -37.72
CA LYS A 72 -1.76 16.15 -38.65
C LYS A 72 -1.04 14.89 -38.19
N TRP A 73 -0.79 14.77 -36.89
CA TRP A 73 -0.26 13.55 -36.31
C TRP A 73 -1.27 12.39 -36.43
N ALA A 74 -2.56 12.62 -36.18
CA ALA A 74 -3.60 11.61 -36.32
C ALA A 74 -3.68 11.04 -37.75
N ALA A 75 -3.58 11.89 -38.78
CA ALA A 75 -3.47 11.45 -40.17
C ALA A 75 -2.21 10.60 -40.44
N MET A 76 -1.06 10.96 -39.89
CA MET A 76 0.17 10.16 -40.00
C MET A 76 0.06 8.81 -39.26
N ALA A 77 -0.48 8.82 -38.03
CA ALA A 77 -0.71 7.62 -37.23
C ALA A 77 -1.70 6.67 -37.91
N LYS A 78 -2.82 7.18 -38.45
CA LYS A 78 -3.81 6.41 -39.22
C LYS A 78 -3.19 5.76 -40.45
N LYS A 79 -2.32 6.47 -41.18
CA LYS A 79 -1.55 5.91 -42.31
C LYS A 79 -0.60 4.80 -41.85
N ALA A 80 0.16 5.01 -40.77
CA ALA A 80 1.08 4.01 -40.22
C ALA A 80 0.35 2.75 -39.70
N MET A 81 -0.82 2.92 -39.07
CA MET A 81 -1.64 1.84 -38.52
C MET A 81 -2.54 1.12 -39.54
N LYS A 82 -2.36 1.40 -40.85
CA LYS A 82 -3.12 0.84 -41.97
C LYS A 82 -4.64 1.11 -41.88
N GLY A 83 -5.00 2.34 -41.54
CA GLY A 83 -6.39 2.83 -41.58
C GLY A 83 -7.12 2.87 -40.23
N ARG A 84 -6.57 2.25 -39.17
CA ARG A 84 -7.12 2.35 -37.81
C ARG A 84 -6.99 3.79 -37.28
N GLU A 85 -8.01 4.24 -36.55
CA GLU A 85 -8.06 5.61 -36.02
C GLU A 85 -7.02 5.86 -34.92
N ALA A 86 -6.50 7.09 -34.85
CA ALA A 86 -5.47 7.50 -33.88
C ALA A 86 -5.93 7.31 -32.42
N ASP A 87 -7.23 7.50 -32.16
CA ASP A 87 -7.83 7.35 -30.82
C ASP A 87 -7.70 5.93 -30.26
N THR A 88 -7.48 4.92 -31.12
CA THR A 88 -7.22 3.53 -30.68
C THR A 88 -5.86 3.34 -30.00
N LEU A 89 -5.01 4.39 -29.97
CA LEU A 89 -3.76 4.45 -29.22
C LEU A 89 -3.88 5.21 -27.88
N MET A 90 -5.07 5.69 -27.51
CA MET A 90 -5.30 6.32 -26.21
C MET A 90 -5.13 5.31 -25.07
N TRP A 91 -4.22 5.60 -24.13
CA TRP A 91 -4.06 4.77 -22.94
C TRP A 91 -5.01 5.26 -21.84
N ASN A 92 -6.18 4.63 -21.76
CA ASN A 92 -7.09 4.78 -20.62
C ASN A 92 -6.47 4.07 -19.41
N THR A 93 -6.01 4.83 -18.41
CA THR A 93 -5.37 4.27 -17.22
C THR A 93 -6.41 3.85 -16.15
N PRO A 94 -6.06 3.00 -15.17
CA PRO A 94 -6.95 2.62 -14.07
C PRO A 94 -7.54 3.80 -13.28
N GLU A 95 -6.80 4.90 -13.15
CA GLU A 95 -7.21 6.18 -12.54
C GLU A 95 -8.33 6.91 -13.33
N GLY A 96 -8.75 6.35 -14.47
CA GLY A 96 -9.67 6.95 -15.42
C GLY A 96 -9.10 8.20 -16.09
N ILE A 97 -7.77 8.26 -16.27
CA ILE A 97 -7.06 9.35 -16.95
C ILE A 97 -6.71 8.87 -18.37
N PRO A 98 -7.13 9.58 -19.44
CA PRO A 98 -6.88 9.16 -20.81
C PRO A 98 -5.56 9.75 -21.33
N ILE A 99 -4.45 9.02 -21.17
CA ILE A 99 -3.12 9.47 -21.62
C ILE A 99 -3.02 9.41 -23.15
N LYS A 100 -2.67 10.55 -23.77
CA LYS A 100 -2.51 10.66 -25.22
C LYS A 100 -1.21 10.00 -25.72
N PRO A 101 -1.21 9.38 -26.92
CA PRO A 101 -0.01 8.82 -27.55
C PRO A 101 1.00 9.91 -28.00
N LEU A 102 0.56 11.17 -28.08
CA LEU A 102 1.43 12.34 -28.28
C LEU A 102 0.83 13.54 -27.53
N TYR A 103 1.72 14.33 -26.91
CA TYR A 103 1.42 15.64 -26.37
C TYR A 103 2.28 16.69 -27.08
N LEU A 104 1.70 17.86 -27.35
CA LEU A 104 2.32 18.99 -28.04
C LEU A 104 2.23 20.26 -27.18
N ARG A 105 2.87 21.34 -27.63
CA ARG A 105 2.90 22.63 -26.94
C ARG A 105 1.51 23.11 -26.50
N ASN A 106 0.48 22.94 -27.34
CA ASN A 106 -0.89 23.38 -27.06
C ASN A 106 -1.49 22.73 -25.79
N ASP A 107 -1.04 21.53 -25.42
CA ASP A 107 -1.50 20.81 -24.21
C ASP A 107 -0.99 21.43 -22.91
N ARG A 108 0.01 22.32 -23.01
CA ARG A 108 0.59 23.13 -21.93
C ARG A 108 0.18 24.60 -22.04
N ASP A 109 0.22 25.16 -23.25
CA ASP A 109 -0.01 26.60 -23.51
C ASP A 109 -1.49 27.02 -23.36
N CYS A 110 -2.39 26.10 -22.99
CA CYS A 110 -3.76 26.42 -22.58
C CYS A 110 -3.84 27.34 -21.35
N ASP A 111 -2.77 27.37 -20.56
CA ASP A 111 -2.64 28.14 -19.34
C ASP A 111 -1.53 29.20 -19.50
N ALA A 112 -1.58 29.96 -20.62
CA ALA A 112 -0.58 30.94 -21.04
C ALA A 112 -0.35 32.14 -20.05
N HIS A 113 -1.08 32.16 -18.93
CA HIS A 113 -0.91 33.10 -17.82
C HIS A 113 -0.26 32.48 -16.58
N ARG A 114 0.05 31.18 -16.60
CA ARG A 114 0.64 30.46 -15.48
C ARG A 114 2.10 30.87 -15.29
N ASN A 115 2.40 31.36 -14.09
CA ASN A 115 3.74 31.79 -13.70
C ASN A 115 4.76 30.64 -13.84
N VAL A 116 6.03 31.00 -14.11
CA VAL A 116 7.13 30.03 -14.19
C VAL A 116 7.40 29.46 -12.79
N GLU A 117 6.90 28.24 -12.54
CA GLU A 117 7.12 27.55 -11.27
C GLU A 117 8.59 27.13 -11.12
N LEU A 118 9.14 27.39 -9.92
CA LEU A 118 10.53 27.08 -9.55
C LEU A 118 10.56 26.11 -8.34
N PRO A 119 11.55 25.22 -8.25
CA PRO A 119 11.75 24.40 -7.05
C PRO A 119 12.04 25.29 -5.83
N GLY A 120 11.51 24.91 -4.67
CA GLY A 120 11.64 25.67 -3.42
C GLY A 120 10.81 26.96 -3.33
N GLN A 121 9.91 27.21 -4.28
CA GLN A 121 8.92 28.30 -4.22
C GLN A 121 7.50 27.73 -4.30
N PHE A 122 6.53 28.42 -3.68
CA PHE A 122 5.10 28.07 -3.76
C PHE A 122 4.64 28.03 -5.23
N PRO A 123 3.89 27.00 -5.68
CA PRO A 123 3.26 25.92 -4.91
C PRO A 123 4.08 24.61 -4.84
N PHE A 124 5.41 24.66 -5.00
CA PHE A 124 6.36 23.56 -4.80
C PHE A 124 6.20 22.34 -5.73
N THR A 125 5.44 22.41 -6.82
CA THR A 125 5.27 21.33 -7.82
C THR A 125 6.61 20.70 -8.22
N ARG A 126 7.61 21.54 -8.50
CA ARG A 126 8.97 21.15 -8.93
C ARG A 126 9.91 20.71 -7.80
N GLY A 127 9.43 20.65 -6.56
CA GLY A 127 10.18 20.19 -5.38
C GLY A 127 10.22 21.22 -4.23
N PRO A 128 10.38 20.79 -2.97
CA PRO A 128 10.33 21.67 -1.80
C PRO A 128 11.62 22.48 -1.55
N TYR A 129 12.72 22.22 -2.26
CA TYR A 129 14.02 22.88 -2.03
C TYR A 129 14.62 23.41 -3.35
N PRO A 130 15.22 24.62 -3.39
CA PRO A 130 15.69 25.22 -4.65
C PRO A 130 16.74 24.41 -5.41
N THR A 131 17.67 23.77 -4.70
CA THR A 131 18.75 22.97 -5.31
C THR A 131 18.36 21.51 -5.57
N MET A 132 17.31 20.99 -4.93
CA MET A 132 17.00 19.56 -4.88
C MET A 132 18.30 18.71 -4.74
N TYR A 133 18.54 17.75 -5.64
CA TYR A 133 19.68 16.83 -5.55
C TYR A 133 21.02 17.39 -6.03
N THR A 134 21.02 18.58 -6.66
CA THR A 134 22.24 19.15 -7.27
C THR A 134 23.33 19.48 -6.25
N GLN A 135 22.95 19.68 -4.98
CA GLN A 135 23.85 19.89 -3.84
C GLN A 135 23.95 18.66 -2.92
N ARG A 136 22.83 17.97 -2.66
CA ARG A 136 22.76 16.78 -1.79
C ARG A 136 21.61 15.88 -2.26
N PRO A 137 21.84 14.59 -2.56
CA PRO A 137 20.78 13.67 -2.98
C PRO A 137 19.81 13.34 -1.83
N TRP A 138 18.75 12.59 -2.15
CA TRP A 138 17.82 12.06 -1.14
C TRP A 138 18.56 11.15 -0.14
N THR A 139 17.98 10.99 1.05
CA THR A 139 18.56 10.11 2.08
C THR A 139 18.27 8.65 1.73
N ILE A 140 19.32 7.82 1.59
CA ILE A 140 19.16 6.36 1.47
C ILE A 140 18.71 5.81 2.82
N ARG A 141 17.46 5.36 2.91
CA ARG A 141 16.81 4.90 4.15
C ARG A 141 16.13 3.56 3.90
N GLN A 142 16.91 2.48 4.02
CA GLN A 142 16.37 1.13 4.02
C GLN A 142 15.61 0.85 5.33
N TYR A 143 14.49 0.17 5.18
CA TYR A 143 13.67 -0.39 6.27
C TYR A 143 14.22 -1.76 6.61
N ALA A 144 14.42 -2.02 7.90
CA ALA A 144 14.99 -3.26 8.39
C ALA A 144 14.59 -3.49 9.84
N GLY A 145 14.63 -4.76 10.23
CA GLY A 145 14.26 -5.26 11.53
C GLY A 145 14.04 -6.76 11.37
N PHE A 146 14.75 -7.56 12.13
CA PHE A 146 14.74 -9.01 12.01
C PHE A 146 14.69 -9.58 13.43
N SER A 147 13.68 -10.40 13.75
CA SER A 147 13.76 -11.35 14.86
C SER A 147 14.12 -10.68 16.21
N THR A 148 15.40 -10.73 16.61
CA THR A 148 15.92 -10.18 17.86
C THR A 148 16.48 -8.75 17.73
N VAL A 149 16.53 -8.01 18.84
CA VAL A 149 17.12 -6.66 18.89
C VAL A 149 18.63 -6.69 18.63
N GLU A 150 19.30 -7.77 19.00
CA GLU A 150 20.73 -8.04 18.82
C GLU A 150 21.08 -8.26 17.34
N GLU A 151 20.31 -9.07 16.61
CA GLU A 151 20.45 -9.28 15.17
C GLU A 151 20.16 -8.00 14.39
N SER A 152 19.08 -7.29 14.76
CA SER A 152 18.69 -6.01 14.17
C SER A 152 19.76 -4.93 14.37
N ASN A 153 20.27 -4.76 15.60
CA ASN A 153 21.35 -3.81 15.92
C ASN A 153 22.63 -4.11 15.12
N LYS A 154 23.02 -5.39 15.03
CA LYS A 154 24.17 -5.82 14.22
C LYS A 154 23.96 -5.48 12.73
N PHE A 155 22.78 -5.75 12.18
CA PHE A 155 22.46 -5.41 10.78
C PHE A 155 22.50 -3.90 10.53
N TYR A 156 21.97 -3.08 11.45
CA TYR A 156 22.08 -1.61 11.37
C TYR A 156 23.55 -1.16 11.37
N LYS A 157 24.38 -1.68 12.28
CA LYS A 157 25.83 -1.39 12.36
C LYS A 157 26.57 -1.81 11.10
N GLU A 158 26.21 -2.93 10.46
CA GLU A 158 26.76 -3.36 9.17
C GLU A 158 26.33 -2.44 8.02
N ASN A 159 25.04 -2.07 7.93
CA ASN A 159 24.53 -1.22 6.85
C ASN A 159 25.01 0.24 6.93
N ILE A 160 25.17 0.81 8.13
CA ILE A 160 25.75 2.16 8.31
C ILE A 160 27.17 2.20 7.74
N LYS A 161 28.00 1.17 8.04
CA LYS A 161 29.35 1.03 7.47
C LYS A 161 29.33 0.87 5.95
N ALA A 162 28.25 0.31 5.39
CA ALA A 162 28.05 0.12 3.96
C ALA A 162 27.28 1.28 3.27
N GLY A 163 27.16 2.45 3.92
CA GLY A 163 26.65 3.68 3.31
C GLY A 163 25.18 4.03 3.58
N GLN A 164 24.47 3.29 4.44
CA GLN A 164 23.11 3.69 4.86
C GLN A 164 23.14 4.97 5.71
N GLN A 165 22.37 5.98 5.31
CA GLN A 165 22.45 7.34 5.87
C GLN A 165 21.42 7.62 6.98
N GLY A 166 20.39 6.78 7.12
CA GLY A 166 19.38 6.86 8.18
C GLY A 166 18.74 5.50 8.41
N LEU A 167 18.42 5.19 9.66
CA LEU A 167 17.78 3.92 10.04
C LEU A 167 16.25 4.00 9.85
N SER A 168 15.61 2.86 9.65
CA SER A 168 14.14 2.76 9.69
C SER A 168 13.75 1.39 10.25
N VAL A 169 13.17 1.40 11.46
CA VAL A 169 12.92 0.20 12.27
C VAL A 169 11.58 -0.44 11.93
N ALA A 170 11.62 -1.73 11.59
CA ALA A 170 10.46 -2.61 11.48
C ALA A 170 10.21 -3.34 12.80
N PHE A 171 9.01 -3.18 13.38
CA PHE A 171 8.56 -3.88 14.58
C PHE A 171 7.67 -5.08 14.21
N ASP A 172 7.58 -6.08 15.08
CA ASP A 172 6.64 -7.18 14.88
C ASP A 172 5.16 -6.78 15.11
N LEU A 173 4.24 -7.72 14.89
CA LEU A 173 2.80 -7.47 15.00
C LEU A 173 2.28 -7.47 16.46
N ALA A 174 3.02 -8.02 17.42
CA ALA A 174 2.69 -7.97 18.84
C ALA A 174 2.95 -6.56 19.39
N THR A 175 4.17 -6.05 19.22
CA THR A 175 4.54 -4.67 19.54
C THR A 175 3.62 -3.69 18.81
N HIS A 176 3.34 -3.90 17.51
CA HIS A 176 2.44 -3.02 16.73
C HIS A 176 1.05 -2.84 17.36
N ARG A 177 0.47 -3.90 17.91
CA ARG A 177 -0.88 -3.93 18.46
C ARG A 177 -0.93 -3.82 19.99
N GLY A 178 0.18 -3.44 20.63
CA GLY A 178 0.22 -3.18 22.07
C GLY A 178 0.00 -4.45 22.89
N TYR A 179 0.79 -5.48 22.60
CA TYR A 179 0.87 -6.72 23.36
C TYR A 179 2.33 -7.05 23.67
N ASP A 180 2.57 -7.57 24.87
CA ASP A 180 3.85 -8.18 25.24
C ASP A 180 3.99 -9.59 24.63
N SER A 181 5.23 -10.01 24.37
CA SER A 181 5.60 -11.30 23.74
C SER A 181 5.14 -12.54 24.53
N ASP A 182 4.86 -12.41 25.83
CA ASP A 182 4.31 -13.50 26.63
C ASP A 182 2.80 -13.72 26.43
N ASN A 183 2.08 -12.77 25.86
CA ASN A 183 0.63 -12.81 25.67
C ASN A 183 0.20 -13.98 24.74
N PRO A 184 -0.79 -14.82 25.15
CA PRO A 184 -1.19 -15.99 24.37
C PRO A 184 -1.82 -15.66 23.00
N ARG A 185 -2.35 -14.44 22.79
CA ARG A 185 -2.93 -14.04 21.48
C ARG A 185 -1.89 -13.72 20.40
N VAL A 186 -0.60 -13.60 20.73
CA VAL A 186 0.46 -13.21 19.78
C VAL A 186 1.53 -14.28 19.59
N PHE A 187 1.34 -15.49 20.15
CA PHE A 187 2.34 -16.56 20.17
C PHE A 187 3.06 -16.75 18.83
N GLY A 188 2.31 -16.89 17.72
CA GLY A 188 2.85 -17.13 16.38
C GLY A 188 3.28 -15.87 15.61
N ASP A 189 3.21 -14.69 16.23
CA ASP A 189 3.50 -13.39 15.61
C ASP A 189 4.81 -12.77 16.12
N VAL A 190 5.28 -13.14 17.33
CA VAL A 190 6.49 -12.61 17.98
C VAL A 190 7.73 -12.77 17.08
N GLY A 191 8.42 -11.66 16.81
CA GLY A 191 9.66 -11.60 16.03
C GLY A 191 9.53 -11.92 14.53
N MET A 192 8.32 -12.18 14.01
CA MET A 192 8.13 -12.68 12.64
C MET A 192 8.14 -11.57 11.58
N ALA A 193 7.40 -10.48 11.82
CA ALA A 193 7.24 -9.38 10.86
C ALA A 193 8.27 -8.24 11.02
N GLY A 194 9.13 -8.33 12.04
CA GLY A 194 10.07 -7.29 12.44
C GLY A 194 10.71 -7.64 13.78
N VAL A 195 11.27 -6.66 14.47
CA VAL A 195 11.87 -6.85 15.78
C VAL A 195 10.81 -6.83 16.89
N ALA A 196 10.90 -7.77 17.83
CA ALA A 196 10.10 -7.75 19.06
C ALA A 196 10.64 -6.67 20.03
N VAL A 197 9.74 -5.87 20.60
CA VAL A 197 10.04 -4.88 21.65
C VAL A 197 8.92 -4.89 22.68
N ASP A 198 9.27 -5.27 23.91
CA ASP A 198 8.35 -5.28 25.05
C ASP A 198 8.65 -4.15 26.04
N SER A 199 9.89 -3.63 26.03
CA SER A 199 10.42 -2.76 27.09
C SER A 199 11.44 -1.72 26.59
N VAL A 200 11.80 -0.80 27.49
CA VAL A 200 12.92 0.13 27.28
C VAL A 200 14.27 -0.58 27.17
N GLU A 201 14.44 -1.78 27.75
CA GLU A 201 15.70 -2.53 27.69
C GLU A 201 15.94 -3.13 26.30
N ASP A 202 14.87 -3.58 25.63
CA ASP A 202 14.92 -4.02 24.22
C ASP A 202 15.30 -2.83 23.32
N MET A 203 14.69 -1.65 23.56
CA MET A 203 14.99 -0.42 22.83
C MET A 203 16.44 0.06 23.05
N ARG A 204 16.98 -0.10 24.27
CA ARG A 204 18.40 0.14 24.58
C ARG A 204 19.32 -0.79 23.80
N GLN A 205 19.03 -2.10 23.78
CA GLN A 205 19.79 -3.10 23.04
C GLN A 205 19.75 -2.84 21.52
N LEU A 206 18.58 -2.49 20.99
CA LEU A 206 18.38 -2.18 19.57
C LEU A 206 19.25 -1.01 19.08
N PHE A 207 19.52 -0.03 19.95
CA PHE A 207 20.35 1.15 19.66
C PHE A 207 21.73 1.18 20.35
N ASP A 208 22.16 0.08 20.99
CA ASP A 208 23.52 -0.02 21.56
C ASP A 208 24.57 0.39 20.51
N GLY A 209 25.55 1.19 20.93
CA GLY A 209 26.65 1.64 20.08
C GLY A 209 26.24 2.48 18.86
N ILE A 210 24.98 2.93 18.76
CA ILE A 210 24.48 3.79 17.67
C ILE A 210 24.29 5.21 18.22
N ASN A 211 24.98 6.19 17.62
CA ASN A 211 24.91 7.58 18.07
C ASN A 211 23.59 8.24 17.62
N LEU A 212 22.59 8.24 18.52
CA LEU A 212 21.25 8.83 18.29
C LEU A 212 21.23 10.37 18.22
N GLU A 213 22.32 11.05 18.61
CA GLU A 213 22.46 12.51 18.43
C GLU A 213 22.65 12.88 16.95
N LYS A 214 23.29 12.00 16.18
CA LYS A 214 23.66 12.19 14.76
C LYS A 214 22.85 11.32 13.80
N MET A 215 22.39 10.15 14.23
CA MET A 215 21.63 9.22 13.40
C MET A 215 20.16 9.66 13.28
N SER A 216 19.64 9.70 12.05
CA SER A 216 18.21 9.93 11.81
C SER A 216 17.45 8.61 11.85
N VAL A 217 16.74 8.34 12.95
CA VAL A 217 15.94 7.12 13.12
C VAL A 217 14.49 7.33 12.68
N SER A 218 14.00 6.46 11.79
CA SER A 218 12.59 6.36 11.47
C SER A 218 11.99 5.13 12.16
N MET A 219 10.74 5.21 12.61
CA MET A 219 10.03 4.14 13.30
C MET A 219 8.64 3.97 12.70
N THR A 220 8.39 2.82 12.08
CA THR A 220 7.07 2.47 11.53
C THR A 220 6.20 1.93 12.65
N MET A 221 5.51 2.84 13.36
CA MET A 221 4.64 2.49 14.48
C MET A 221 3.44 3.45 14.54
N ASN A 222 2.25 2.90 14.85
CA ASN A 222 0.97 3.64 14.81
C ASN A 222 0.04 3.23 15.97
N GLY A 223 -0.26 1.94 16.15
CA GLY A 223 -1.09 1.46 17.27
C GLY A 223 -0.45 1.70 18.63
N ALA A 224 0.63 0.98 18.94
CA ALA A 224 1.40 1.16 20.17
C ALA A 224 2.38 2.35 20.11
N VAL A 225 2.01 3.45 19.45
CA VAL A 225 2.90 4.59 19.21
C VAL A 225 3.38 5.27 20.50
N ILE A 226 2.52 5.36 21.51
CA ILE A 226 2.82 5.96 22.82
C ILE A 226 3.96 5.22 23.56
N PRO A 227 3.86 3.91 23.89
CA PRO A 227 4.95 3.21 24.57
C PRO A 227 6.23 3.14 23.73
N VAL A 228 6.13 2.86 22.42
CA VAL A 228 7.32 2.70 21.55
C VAL A 228 8.10 4.02 21.42
N LEU A 229 7.41 5.16 21.23
CA LEU A 229 8.08 6.47 21.20
C LEU A 229 8.63 6.86 22.58
N ALA A 230 7.96 6.48 23.67
CA ALA A 230 8.43 6.75 25.02
C ALA A 230 9.72 5.97 25.34
N MET A 231 9.76 4.68 24.98
CA MET A 231 10.93 3.82 25.12
C MET A 231 12.10 4.33 24.27
N TYR A 232 11.85 4.85 23.05
CA TYR A 232 12.89 5.50 22.24
C TYR A 232 13.47 6.74 22.91
N VAL A 233 12.63 7.60 23.51
CA VAL A 233 13.10 8.78 24.26
C VAL A 233 13.93 8.35 25.48
N VAL A 234 13.45 7.42 26.30
CA VAL A 234 14.19 7.00 27.52
C VAL A 234 15.50 6.27 27.17
N ALA A 235 15.51 5.40 26.16
CA ALA A 235 16.73 4.74 25.70
C ALA A 235 17.79 5.75 25.21
N ALA A 236 17.36 6.85 24.56
CA ALA A 236 18.25 7.94 24.18
C ALA A 236 18.76 8.76 25.39
N GLU A 237 17.89 9.07 26.36
CA GLU A 237 18.28 9.80 27.57
C GLU A 237 19.29 9.01 28.41
N GLU A 238 19.10 7.70 28.56
CA GLU A 238 20.04 6.82 29.27
C GLU A 238 21.32 6.52 28.49
N ALA A 239 21.34 6.76 27.17
CA ALA A 239 22.55 6.85 26.36
C ALA A 239 23.23 8.24 26.42
N GLY A 240 22.74 9.15 27.28
CA GLY A 240 23.28 10.50 27.46
C GLY A 240 22.87 11.52 26.38
N VAL A 241 21.95 11.17 25.48
CA VAL A 241 21.51 12.04 24.38
C VAL A 241 20.35 12.93 24.84
N ASN A 242 20.53 14.25 24.74
CA ASN A 242 19.46 15.20 25.02
C ASN A 242 18.32 15.04 24.01
N ARG A 243 17.08 14.79 24.48
CA ARG A 243 15.89 14.57 23.66
C ARG A 243 15.65 15.65 22.57
N LYS A 244 16.06 16.89 22.80
CA LYS A 244 15.94 18.01 21.84
C LYS A 244 16.87 17.89 20.63
N LEU A 245 17.87 17.01 20.69
CA LEU A 245 18.80 16.73 19.60
C LEU A 245 18.33 15.60 18.67
N LEU A 246 17.38 14.76 19.10
CA LEU A 246 16.90 13.61 18.35
C LEU A 246 16.26 14.01 17.02
N ALA A 247 16.85 13.53 15.92
CA ALA A 247 16.34 13.69 14.58
C ALA A 247 15.74 12.35 14.10
N GLY A 248 14.56 12.38 13.49
CA GLY A 248 13.86 11.15 13.15
C GLY A 248 12.43 11.36 12.72
N THR A 249 11.69 10.26 12.57
CA THR A 249 10.27 10.23 12.22
C THR A 249 9.60 9.09 12.97
N ILE A 250 8.42 9.34 13.54
CA ILE A 250 7.46 8.30 13.93
C ILE A 250 6.34 8.26 12.88
N GLN A 251 5.83 7.08 12.50
CA GLN A 251 4.79 7.03 11.47
C GLN A 251 3.47 7.65 11.97
N ASN A 252 2.96 7.22 13.14
CA ASN A 252 1.90 7.90 13.90
C ASN A 252 0.64 8.30 13.10
N ASP A 253 0.31 7.53 12.07
CA ASP A 253 -0.81 7.78 11.16
C ASP A 253 -1.86 6.69 11.40
N ILE A 254 -2.87 6.98 12.20
CA ILE A 254 -3.92 6.01 12.55
C ILE A 254 -5.04 5.92 11.49
N LEU A 255 -5.26 6.95 10.67
CA LEU A 255 -6.40 6.96 9.74
C LEU A 255 -6.22 5.88 8.66
N LYS A 256 -4.99 5.73 8.14
CA LYS A 256 -4.64 4.61 7.25
C LYS A 256 -4.58 3.24 7.93
N GLU A 257 -4.56 3.15 9.26
CA GLU A 257 -4.74 1.85 9.95
C GLU A 257 -6.16 1.35 9.78
N PHE A 258 -7.17 2.19 10.05
CA PHE A 258 -8.58 1.84 9.91
C PHE A 258 -8.98 1.58 8.44
N MET A 259 -8.30 2.22 7.49
CA MET A 259 -8.52 1.97 6.07
C MET A 259 -7.89 0.66 5.58
N VAL A 260 -6.60 0.45 5.83
CA VAL A 260 -5.81 -0.56 5.06
C VAL A 260 -4.74 -1.32 5.85
N ARG A 261 -4.07 -0.71 6.82
CA ARG A 261 -2.91 -1.34 7.49
C ARG A 261 -3.29 -2.18 8.72
N ASN A 262 -4.46 -1.97 9.30
CA ASN A 262 -5.06 -2.82 10.33
C ASN A 262 -4.21 -3.04 11.60
N THR A 263 -3.25 -2.18 11.95
CA THR A 263 -2.50 -2.22 13.22
C THR A 263 -3.00 -1.20 14.26
N TYR A 264 -4.29 -0.86 14.19
CA TYR A 264 -4.96 -0.05 15.23
C TYR A 264 -5.15 -0.84 16.53
N ILE A 265 -5.26 -0.09 17.63
CA ILE A 265 -5.65 -0.59 18.97
C ILE A 265 -7.00 0.02 19.33
N TYR A 266 -7.02 1.32 19.64
CA TYR A 266 -8.19 2.05 20.14
C TYR A 266 -9.14 2.50 19.01
N PRO A 267 -10.39 2.91 19.32
CA PRO A 267 -11.28 3.58 18.36
C PRO A 267 -10.68 4.87 17.74
N PRO A 268 -11.25 5.39 16.64
CA PRO A 268 -10.70 6.55 15.95
C PRO A 268 -10.53 7.79 16.84
N GLU A 269 -11.55 8.20 17.60
CA GLU A 269 -11.52 9.42 18.43
C GLU A 269 -10.38 9.45 19.47
N PRO A 270 -10.23 8.47 20.39
CA PRO A 270 -9.10 8.45 21.32
C PRO A 270 -7.74 8.28 20.60
N SER A 271 -7.70 7.64 19.42
CA SER A 271 -6.48 7.57 18.62
C SER A 271 -6.07 8.91 18.01
N MET A 272 -7.04 9.74 17.59
CA MET A 272 -6.76 11.11 17.14
C MET A 272 -6.30 12.00 18.29
N ARG A 273 -6.86 11.83 19.51
CA ARG A 273 -6.34 12.47 20.73
C ARG A 273 -4.86 12.11 20.96
N ILE A 274 -4.51 10.83 20.90
CA ILE A 274 -3.11 10.35 21.06
C ILE A 274 -2.16 11.08 20.09
N ILE A 275 -2.58 11.29 18.84
CA ILE A 275 -1.78 12.01 17.84
C ILE A 275 -1.62 13.50 18.23
N GLY A 276 -2.68 14.16 18.70
CA GLY A 276 -2.61 15.52 19.24
C GLY A 276 -1.67 15.66 20.44
N ASP A 277 -1.71 14.70 21.37
CA ASP A 277 -0.81 14.62 22.52
C ASP A 277 0.67 14.47 22.11
N ILE A 278 0.94 13.65 21.08
CA ILE A 278 2.28 13.49 20.51
C ILE A 278 2.74 14.79 19.84
N PHE A 279 1.85 15.51 19.13
CA PHE A 279 2.19 16.80 18.51
C PHE A 279 2.54 17.85 19.57
N ALA A 280 1.74 17.98 20.63
CA ALA A 280 1.97 18.92 21.72
C ALA A 280 3.24 18.60 22.54
N TYR A 281 3.59 17.33 22.69
CA TYR A 281 4.84 16.90 23.32
C TYR A 281 6.05 17.19 22.41
N THR A 282 6.02 16.72 21.16
CA THR A 282 7.17 16.78 20.24
C THR A 282 7.51 18.20 19.79
N SER A 283 6.53 19.09 19.62
CA SER A 283 6.79 20.50 19.28
C SER A 283 7.60 21.23 20.37
N ARG A 284 7.44 20.83 21.65
CA ARG A 284 8.12 21.41 22.81
C ARG A 284 9.42 20.71 23.17
N GLU A 285 9.43 19.38 23.17
CA GLU A 285 10.53 18.56 23.69
C GLU A 285 11.46 17.98 22.63
N MET A 286 11.00 17.85 21.38
CA MET A 286 11.73 17.17 20.30
C MET A 286 11.70 17.97 18.98
N PRO A 287 12.10 19.27 18.96
CA PRO A 287 11.86 20.18 17.82
C PRO A 287 12.62 19.85 16.52
N LYS A 288 13.39 18.76 16.49
CA LYS A 288 14.06 18.18 15.29
C LYS A 288 13.33 16.95 14.72
N PHE A 289 12.41 16.35 15.47
CA PHE A 289 11.76 15.09 15.16
C PHE A 289 10.45 15.32 14.38
N ASN A 290 10.16 14.47 13.39
CA ASN A 290 8.92 14.53 12.62
C ASN A 290 7.86 13.69 13.34
N SER A 291 6.76 14.34 13.77
CA SER A 291 5.76 13.76 14.67
C SER A 291 4.76 12.82 14.00
N ILE A 292 4.79 12.74 12.66
CA ILE A 292 3.93 11.89 11.83
C ILE A 292 4.54 11.71 10.43
N SER A 293 4.22 10.60 9.78
CA SER A 293 4.45 10.35 8.36
C SER A 293 3.13 9.92 7.72
N ILE A 294 2.49 10.86 7.02
CA ILE A 294 1.15 10.75 6.45
C ILE A 294 1.24 9.86 5.19
N SER A 295 0.62 8.69 5.21
CA SER A 295 1.15 7.49 4.54
C SER A 295 0.23 6.86 3.48
N GLY A 296 0.41 7.28 2.22
CA GLY A 296 -0.23 6.69 1.05
C GLY A 296 0.27 5.29 0.66
N TYR A 297 1.53 4.94 0.98
CA TYR A 297 2.14 3.63 0.63
C TYR A 297 1.19 2.44 0.85
N HIS A 298 0.69 2.29 2.07
CA HIS A 298 -0.18 1.18 2.47
C HIS A 298 -1.52 1.16 1.72
N MET A 299 -2.00 2.31 1.23
CA MET A 299 -3.20 2.40 0.41
C MET A 299 -2.94 1.82 -0.98
N GLN A 300 -1.81 2.18 -1.60
CA GLN A 300 -1.38 1.61 -2.89
C GLN A 300 -1.15 0.09 -2.77
N GLU A 301 -0.48 -0.36 -1.71
CA GLU A 301 -0.25 -1.80 -1.45
C GLU A 301 -1.57 -2.57 -1.21
N ALA A 302 -2.58 -1.94 -0.60
CA ALA A 302 -3.93 -2.50 -0.49
C ALA A 302 -4.73 -2.47 -1.81
N GLY A 303 -4.29 -1.70 -2.81
CA GLY A 303 -4.83 -1.68 -4.17
C GLY A 303 -5.40 -0.35 -4.65
N ALA A 304 -5.20 0.75 -3.91
CA ALA A 304 -5.56 2.09 -4.35
C ALA A 304 -4.78 2.49 -5.61
N ASP A 305 -5.45 3.16 -6.54
CA ASP A 305 -4.79 3.83 -7.66
C ASP A 305 -4.13 5.16 -7.22
N ALA A 306 -3.35 5.78 -8.11
CA ALA A 306 -2.60 6.99 -7.80
C ALA A 306 -3.46 8.22 -7.47
N VAL A 307 -4.73 8.27 -7.91
CA VAL A 307 -5.68 9.33 -7.55
C VAL A 307 -6.21 9.10 -6.15
N LEU A 308 -6.64 7.87 -5.83
CA LEU A 308 -7.15 7.50 -4.51
C LEU A 308 -6.07 7.67 -3.43
N GLU A 309 -4.87 7.16 -3.67
CA GLU A 309 -3.72 7.31 -2.76
C GLU A 309 -3.43 8.80 -2.48
N MET A 310 -3.33 9.62 -3.53
CA MET A 310 -3.03 11.04 -3.36
C MET A 310 -4.15 11.80 -2.65
N ALA A 311 -5.41 11.55 -3.00
CA ALA A 311 -6.55 12.23 -2.40
C ALA A 311 -6.71 11.90 -0.91
N PHE A 312 -6.69 10.61 -0.55
CA PHE A 312 -6.87 10.16 0.82
C PHE A 312 -5.71 10.60 1.72
N THR A 313 -4.46 10.43 1.27
CA THR A 313 -3.28 10.84 2.06
C THR A 313 -3.23 12.35 2.29
N ILE A 314 -3.66 13.16 1.31
CA ILE A 314 -3.75 14.62 1.51
C ILE A 314 -4.90 14.96 2.47
N ALA A 315 -6.06 14.30 2.37
CA ALA A 315 -7.19 14.51 3.26
C ALA A 315 -6.89 14.10 4.71
N ASP A 316 -6.17 12.98 4.92
CA ASP A 316 -5.61 12.58 6.23
C ASP A 316 -4.71 13.70 6.77
N GLY A 317 -3.82 14.25 5.94
CA GLY A 317 -2.95 15.36 6.31
C GLY A 317 -3.70 16.63 6.74
N ILE A 318 -4.82 16.97 6.10
CA ILE A 318 -5.70 18.08 6.52
C ILE A 318 -6.37 17.75 7.86
N GLN A 319 -6.85 16.52 8.05
CA GLN A 319 -7.43 16.06 9.32
C GLN A 319 -6.41 16.10 10.47
N TYR A 320 -5.13 15.85 10.19
CA TYR A 320 -4.04 15.98 11.15
C TYR A 320 -3.66 17.45 11.44
N CYS A 321 -3.79 18.35 10.47
CA CYS A 321 -3.68 19.79 10.73
C CYS A 321 -4.80 20.30 11.65
N GLU A 322 -6.04 19.87 11.44
CA GLU A 322 -7.16 20.15 12.35
C GLU A 322 -6.89 19.59 13.75
N THR A 323 -6.37 18.36 13.84
CA THR A 323 -6.02 17.71 15.12
C THR A 323 -4.96 18.48 15.91
N GLY A 324 -3.91 18.97 15.23
CA GLY A 324 -2.88 19.80 15.87
C GLY A 324 -3.41 21.15 16.38
N ILE A 325 -4.35 21.77 15.63
CA ILE A 325 -4.99 23.02 16.03
C ILE A 325 -5.95 22.80 17.21
N ASN A 326 -6.70 21.71 17.22
CA ASN A 326 -7.56 21.32 18.34
C ASN A 326 -6.75 20.98 19.61
N ALA A 327 -5.51 20.50 19.45
CA ALA A 327 -4.53 20.36 20.54
C ALA A 327 -3.83 21.68 20.96
N GLY A 328 -4.34 22.84 20.50
CA GLY A 328 -3.89 24.17 20.89
C GLY A 328 -2.64 24.69 20.16
N LEU A 329 -2.17 24.02 19.11
CA LEU A 329 -0.98 24.42 18.35
C LEU A 329 -1.34 25.32 17.17
N THR A 330 -0.49 26.32 16.88
CA THR A 330 -0.58 27.04 15.60
C THR A 330 -0.01 26.17 14.46
N ILE A 331 -0.52 26.34 13.24
CA ILE A 331 -0.06 25.55 12.07
C ILE A 331 1.47 25.61 11.89
N ASP A 332 2.09 26.78 12.06
CA ASP A 332 3.55 26.96 11.93
C ASP A 332 4.36 26.30 13.07
N ALA A 333 3.74 25.88 14.18
CA ALA A 333 4.42 25.20 15.28
C ALA A 333 4.69 23.71 14.99
N PHE A 334 3.88 23.06 14.15
CA PHE A 334 3.99 21.62 13.87
C PHE A 334 3.99 21.25 12.37
N ALA A 335 3.40 22.05 11.47
CA ALA A 335 3.45 21.78 10.02
C ALA A 335 4.89 21.64 9.48
N PRO A 336 5.90 22.43 9.94
CA PRO A 336 7.31 22.19 9.62
C PRO A 336 7.90 20.86 10.12
N ARG A 337 7.12 19.99 10.77
CA ARG A 337 7.45 18.61 11.19
C ARG A 337 6.49 17.52 10.67
N LEU A 338 5.46 17.89 9.90
CA LEU A 338 4.67 16.92 9.14
C LEU A 338 5.52 16.34 7.99
N SER A 339 5.52 15.02 7.83
CA SER A 339 6.13 14.33 6.69
C SER A 339 5.10 13.45 5.99
N PHE A 340 5.40 13.06 4.75
CA PHE A 340 4.56 12.18 3.93
C PHE A 340 5.29 10.90 3.56
N PHE A 341 4.56 9.88 3.12
CA PHE A 341 5.13 8.61 2.67
C PHE A 341 4.31 8.00 1.51
N TRP A 342 4.88 8.01 0.30
CA TRP A 342 4.23 7.51 -0.92
C TRP A 342 4.68 6.09 -1.28
N GLY A 343 3.76 5.31 -1.86
CA GLY A 343 4.13 4.16 -2.67
C GLY A 343 4.58 4.59 -4.07
N ILE A 344 5.36 3.76 -4.73
CA ILE A 344 5.85 4.00 -6.08
C ILE A 344 5.78 2.68 -6.86
N SER A 345 4.79 2.57 -7.73
CA SER A 345 4.54 1.41 -8.57
C SER A 345 5.15 1.54 -9.98
N MET A 346 5.07 0.45 -10.74
CA MET A 346 5.50 0.36 -12.14
C MET A 346 4.85 1.38 -13.11
N ASN A 347 3.83 2.17 -12.72
CA ASN A 347 3.27 3.24 -13.56
C ASN A 347 4.13 4.52 -13.53
N PHE A 348 5.37 4.40 -14.01
CA PHE A 348 6.46 5.39 -13.93
C PHE A 348 6.03 6.86 -14.16
N TYR A 349 5.25 7.15 -15.21
CA TYR A 349 4.81 8.52 -15.49
C TYR A 349 3.77 9.04 -14.49
N MET A 350 2.83 8.19 -14.07
CA MET A 350 1.78 8.55 -13.11
C MET A 350 2.39 8.82 -11.74
N GLU A 351 3.40 8.07 -11.31
CA GLU A 351 4.06 8.29 -10.02
C GLU A 351 4.83 9.62 -9.95
N ILE A 352 5.53 9.98 -11.03
CA ILE A 352 6.19 11.29 -11.15
C ILE A 352 5.13 12.41 -11.09
N ALA A 353 4.02 12.26 -11.83
CA ALA A 353 2.92 13.22 -11.82
C ALA A 353 2.25 13.32 -10.44
N LYS A 354 2.00 12.21 -9.75
CA LYS A 354 1.44 12.12 -8.39
C LYS A 354 2.28 12.92 -7.41
N MET A 355 3.60 12.69 -7.37
CA MET A 355 4.48 13.41 -6.44
C MET A 355 4.57 14.92 -6.72
N ARG A 356 4.49 15.33 -8.00
CA ARG A 356 4.46 16.75 -8.41
C ARG A 356 3.12 17.40 -8.04
N ALA A 357 2.00 16.74 -8.33
CA ALA A 357 0.65 17.21 -8.04
C ALA A 357 0.37 17.29 -6.53
N ALA A 358 0.80 16.29 -5.75
CA ALA A 358 0.60 16.24 -4.31
C ALA A 358 1.21 17.44 -3.58
N ARG A 359 2.43 17.87 -3.98
CA ARG A 359 3.07 19.07 -3.43
C ARG A 359 2.23 20.32 -3.68
N ARG A 360 1.73 20.47 -4.91
CA ARG A 360 0.88 21.59 -5.32
C ARG A 360 -0.45 21.61 -4.57
N LEU A 361 -1.08 20.46 -4.44
CA LEU A 361 -2.36 20.24 -3.77
C LEU A 361 -2.25 20.53 -2.28
N TRP A 362 -1.21 20.00 -1.61
CA TRP A 362 -0.89 20.32 -0.22
C TRP A 362 -0.66 21.82 0.00
N ALA A 363 0.20 22.44 -0.82
CA ALA A 363 0.56 23.84 -0.65
C ALA A 363 -0.66 24.76 -0.76
N ASN A 364 -1.53 24.52 -1.74
CA ASN A 364 -2.78 25.27 -1.92
C ASN A 364 -3.73 25.06 -0.73
N LEU A 365 -4.04 23.80 -0.37
CA LEU A 365 -4.99 23.49 0.71
C LEU A 365 -4.53 24.01 2.08
N ILE A 366 -3.23 23.93 2.40
CA ILE A 366 -2.70 24.49 3.65
C ILE A 366 -2.80 26.02 3.66
N LYS A 367 -2.54 26.67 2.52
CA LYS A 367 -2.65 28.14 2.39
C LYS A 367 -4.09 28.61 2.56
N GLU A 368 -5.02 27.93 1.89
CA GLU A 368 -6.45 28.27 1.86
C GLU A 368 -7.17 27.96 3.18
N ARG A 369 -6.84 26.85 3.85
CA ARG A 369 -7.51 26.45 5.11
C ARG A 369 -6.85 27.07 6.35
N PHE A 370 -5.52 27.07 6.44
CA PHE A 370 -4.82 27.34 7.71
C PHE A 370 -3.97 28.63 7.72
N HIS A 371 -3.86 29.35 6.60
CA HIS A 371 -3.26 30.69 6.54
C HIS A 371 -1.89 30.82 7.25
N PRO A 372 -0.90 29.94 6.96
CA PRO A 372 0.38 29.91 7.65
C PRO A 372 1.22 31.16 7.41
N LYS A 373 2.06 31.51 8.40
CA LYS A 373 3.03 32.61 8.30
C LYS A 373 4.38 32.16 7.75
N SER A 374 4.64 30.85 7.65
CA SER A 374 5.86 30.29 7.08
C SER A 374 5.61 29.43 5.86
N ASP A 375 6.34 29.68 4.77
CA ASP A 375 6.36 28.82 3.58
C ASP A 375 6.73 27.36 3.91
N LYS A 376 7.50 27.14 4.99
CA LYS A 376 7.88 25.80 5.49
C LYS A 376 6.66 24.94 5.88
N SER A 377 5.56 25.57 6.26
CA SER A 377 4.31 24.90 6.62
C SER A 377 3.57 24.37 5.38
N MET A 378 3.78 25.00 4.22
CA MET A 378 3.24 24.57 2.91
C MET A 378 4.13 23.55 2.18
N MET A 379 5.31 23.18 2.72
CA MET A 379 6.24 22.25 2.09
C MET A 379 5.90 20.79 2.39
N LEU A 380 5.26 20.11 1.43
CA LEU A 380 5.17 18.64 1.45
C LEU A 380 6.57 18.05 1.23
N ARG A 381 7.05 17.30 2.23
CA ARG A 381 8.33 16.58 2.22
C ARG A 381 8.04 15.10 2.45
N THR A 382 8.58 14.23 1.61
CA THR A 382 8.10 12.85 1.53
C THR A 382 9.21 11.80 1.59
N HIS A 383 8.92 10.68 2.24
CA HIS A 383 9.57 9.40 2.03
C HIS A 383 8.89 8.67 0.87
N SER A 384 9.56 7.69 0.29
CA SER A 384 8.96 6.83 -0.71
C SER A 384 9.51 5.41 -0.57
N GLN A 385 8.65 4.43 -0.85
CA GLN A 385 9.02 3.03 -0.96
C GLN A 385 8.52 2.51 -2.31
N THR A 386 9.35 1.74 -3.00
CA THR A 386 8.94 0.96 -4.18
C THR A 386 7.82 -0.02 -3.80
N SER A 387 6.86 -0.31 -4.67
CA SER A 387 5.75 -1.19 -4.32
C SER A 387 6.24 -2.60 -3.95
N GLY A 388 5.81 -3.14 -2.81
CA GLY A 388 6.06 -4.54 -2.44
C GLY A 388 5.20 -5.48 -3.27
N TRP A 389 3.95 -5.08 -3.50
CA TRP A 389 2.97 -5.78 -4.31
C TRP A 389 3.33 -5.87 -5.81
N SER A 390 4.19 -4.98 -6.35
CA SER A 390 4.65 -5.10 -7.74
C SER A 390 5.65 -6.25 -7.94
N LEU A 391 6.24 -6.76 -6.86
CA LEU A 391 7.25 -7.82 -6.87
C LEU A 391 6.62 -9.21 -6.99
N THR A 392 7.38 -10.15 -7.53
CA THR A 392 6.90 -11.52 -7.82
C THR A 392 7.71 -12.55 -7.04
N GLU A 393 7.01 -13.50 -6.41
CA GLU A 393 7.63 -14.63 -5.69
C GLU A 393 8.11 -15.74 -6.66
N GLN A 394 8.41 -16.93 -6.14
CA GLN A 394 8.62 -18.17 -6.91
C GLN A 394 7.46 -19.17 -6.73
N HIS A 395 6.33 -18.99 -7.41
CA HIS A 395 5.13 -19.84 -7.18
C HIS A 395 5.07 -21.13 -8.03
N GLY A 396 5.34 -22.27 -7.41
CA GLY A 396 5.25 -23.60 -8.03
C GLY A 396 3.81 -24.04 -8.33
N THR A 397 3.31 -23.79 -9.55
CA THR A 397 1.92 -24.09 -9.91
C THR A 397 1.75 -25.54 -10.39
N LEU A 398 1.04 -26.38 -9.61
CA LEU A 398 0.64 -27.75 -9.99
C LEU A 398 -0.45 -27.77 -11.09
N LEU A 399 -0.09 -27.37 -12.31
CA LEU A 399 -1.02 -27.24 -13.42
C LEU A 399 -1.24 -28.57 -14.17
N THR A 400 -2.36 -29.22 -13.88
CA THR A 400 -2.83 -30.48 -14.51
C THR A 400 -3.13 -30.37 -16.02
N THR A 401 -2.82 -29.26 -16.68
CA THR A 401 -2.93 -29.06 -18.14
C THR A 401 -2.11 -30.05 -18.96
N ALA A 402 -1.10 -30.70 -18.38
CA ALA A 402 -0.43 -31.86 -18.97
C ALA A 402 -1.44 -32.98 -19.32
N LEU A 403 -2.40 -33.27 -18.43
CA LEU A 403 -3.48 -34.22 -18.69
C LEU A 403 -4.40 -33.74 -19.81
N TYR A 404 -4.71 -32.44 -19.90
CA TYR A 404 -5.62 -31.94 -20.94
C TYR A 404 -4.98 -31.96 -22.35
N ARG A 405 -3.70 -31.59 -22.47
CA ARG A 405 -2.93 -31.71 -23.72
C ARG A 405 -2.71 -33.17 -24.12
N ASN A 406 -2.36 -34.04 -23.17
CA ASN A 406 -2.18 -35.47 -23.45
C ASN A 406 -3.51 -36.17 -23.76
N ARG A 407 -4.63 -35.83 -23.11
CA ARG A 407 -5.96 -36.39 -23.42
C ARG A 407 -6.41 -36.00 -24.83
N ARG A 408 -6.18 -34.77 -25.30
CA ARG A 408 -6.41 -34.42 -26.72
C ARG A 408 -5.52 -35.23 -27.68
N LYS A 409 -4.21 -35.39 -27.40
CA LYS A 409 -3.30 -36.21 -28.23
C LYS A 409 -3.65 -37.71 -28.22
N LEU A 410 -4.09 -38.24 -27.07
CA LEU A 410 -4.47 -39.64 -26.89
C LEU A 410 -5.81 -39.94 -27.57
N CYS A 411 -6.83 -39.09 -27.38
CA CYS A 411 -8.10 -39.20 -28.08
C CYS A 411 -7.98 -39.00 -29.60
N ALA A 412 -6.96 -38.26 -30.09
CA ALA A 412 -6.65 -38.22 -31.52
C ALA A 412 -6.07 -39.55 -32.00
N LYS A 413 -5.04 -40.09 -31.33
CA LYS A 413 -4.45 -41.40 -31.66
C LYS A 413 -5.46 -42.56 -31.58
N LEU A 414 -6.37 -42.53 -30.61
CA LEU A 414 -7.40 -43.56 -30.46
C LEU A 414 -8.38 -43.58 -31.65
N ARG A 415 -8.85 -42.42 -32.12
CA ARG A 415 -9.74 -42.31 -33.30
C ARG A 415 -9.09 -42.80 -34.60
N ASP A 416 -7.77 -42.68 -34.75
CA ASP A 416 -7.04 -43.28 -35.87
C ASP A 416 -6.90 -44.81 -35.71
N SER A 417 -6.78 -45.32 -34.48
CA SER A 417 -6.71 -46.77 -34.22
C SER A 417 -8.05 -47.49 -34.38
N GLU A 418 -9.18 -46.86 -34.04
CA GLU A 418 -10.53 -47.42 -34.16
C GLU A 418 -10.92 -47.76 -35.61
N LYS A 419 -10.25 -47.17 -36.60
CA LYS A 419 -10.44 -47.52 -38.03
C LYS A 419 -9.77 -48.83 -38.45
N LYS A 420 -9.02 -49.53 -37.57
CA LYS A 420 -8.30 -50.77 -37.93
C LYS A 420 -8.39 -51.87 -36.86
N ARG A 421 -9.23 -52.87 -37.16
CA ARG A 421 -9.40 -54.23 -36.57
C ARG A 421 -10.49 -54.37 -35.49
N HIS A 422 -11.39 -55.33 -35.72
CA HIS A 422 -12.10 -56.02 -34.64
C HIS A 422 -11.11 -56.82 -33.79
N PHE A 423 -11.28 -56.85 -32.47
CA PHE A 423 -11.14 -58.05 -31.64
C PHE A 423 -11.86 -57.82 -30.29
N SER A 424 -12.04 -58.89 -29.52
CA SER A 424 -12.94 -58.95 -28.36
C SER A 424 -12.46 -58.20 -27.11
N SER A 425 -13.44 -57.88 -26.24
CA SER A 425 -13.22 -57.41 -24.87
C SER A 425 -12.36 -58.37 -24.03
N ILE A 426 -11.70 -57.80 -23.00
CA ILE A 426 -10.86 -58.37 -21.90
C ILE A 426 -9.45 -57.75 -21.83
N SER A 427 -8.83 -57.38 -22.96
CA SER A 427 -7.40 -57.01 -22.98
C SER A 427 -7.05 -55.57 -22.54
N VAL A 428 -8.02 -54.74 -22.14
CA VAL A 428 -7.80 -53.29 -21.89
C VAL A 428 -7.40 -52.99 -20.43
N GLU A 429 -7.95 -53.71 -19.45
CA GLU A 429 -7.76 -53.35 -18.03
C GLU A 429 -6.32 -53.51 -17.52
N ARG A 430 -5.59 -54.50 -18.05
CA ARG A 430 -4.19 -54.75 -17.64
C ARG A 430 -3.20 -53.68 -18.12
N GLY A 431 -3.52 -52.96 -19.20
CA GLY A 431 -2.69 -51.86 -19.69
C GLY A 431 -2.79 -50.57 -18.85
N CYS A 432 -3.84 -50.43 -18.04
CA CYS A 432 -4.11 -49.18 -17.31
C CYS A 432 -3.43 -49.11 -15.93
N LYS A 433 -3.10 -50.26 -15.31
CA LYS A 433 -2.50 -50.31 -13.96
C LYS A 433 -1.05 -49.82 -13.93
N ASN A 434 -0.21 -50.26 -14.86
CA ASN A 434 1.21 -49.89 -14.90
C ASN A 434 1.47 -48.39 -15.18
N CYS A 435 0.45 -47.63 -15.61
CA CYS A 435 0.53 -46.17 -15.73
C CYS A 435 0.30 -45.43 -14.41
N ALA A 436 -0.22 -46.09 -13.37
CA ALA A 436 -0.50 -45.49 -12.07
C ALA A 436 0.69 -45.58 -11.09
N GLU A 437 1.60 -46.53 -11.29
CA GLU A 437 2.77 -46.74 -10.41
C GLU A 437 3.98 -45.89 -10.84
N LEU A 438 4.03 -45.43 -12.09
CA LEU A 438 5.12 -44.60 -12.63
C LEU A 438 4.97 -43.09 -12.35
N THR A 439 3.91 -42.65 -11.65
CA THR A 439 3.62 -41.23 -11.39
C THR A 439 4.09 -40.71 -10.02
N GLN A 440 4.78 -41.52 -9.19
CA GLN A 440 5.15 -41.12 -7.83
C GLN A 440 6.45 -40.30 -7.68
N HIS A 441 7.28 -40.16 -8.73
CA HIS A 441 8.65 -39.63 -8.59
C HIS A 441 9.09 -38.53 -9.58
N HIS A 442 8.19 -37.91 -10.33
CA HIS A 442 8.48 -36.67 -11.05
C HIS A 442 7.46 -35.60 -10.69
N ASN A 443 7.94 -34.46 -10.20
CA ASN A 443 7.13 -33.37 -9.67
C ASN A 443 7.35 -32.10 -10.54
N PRO A 444 6.74 -32.02 -11.74
CA PRO A 444 6.87 -30.86 -12.62
C PRO A 444 6.13 -29.67 -12.00
N THR A 445 6.89 -28.78 -11.37
CA THR A 445 6.40 -27.59 -10.68
C THR A 445 6.94 -26.35 -11.40
N ASN A 446 6.05 -25.56 -12.00
CA ASN A 446 6.40 -24.38 -12.78
C ASN A 446 6.45 -23.15 -11.85
N PHE A 447 7.58 -22.47 -11.74
CA PHE A 447 7.83 -21.36 -10.79
C PHE A 447 7.73 -19.95 -11.44
N GLN A 448 8.32 -18.91 -10.85
CA GLN A 448 8.25 -17.48 -11.26
C GLN A 448 9.57 -16.71 -10.96
N ASP A 449 10.22 -16.14 -11.98
CA ASP A 449 11.56 -15.52 -11.88
C ASP A 449 11.61 -14.21 -11.04
N PRO A 450 12.28 -14.22 -9.86
CA PRO A 450 12.35 -13.08 -8.96
C PRO A 450 13.46 -12.07 -9.31
N TYR A 451 14.42 -12.38 -10.20
CA TYR A 451 15.47 -11.42 -10.57
C TYR A 451 14.91 -10.23 -11.37
N ASN A 452 13.74 -10.40 -12.00
CA ASN A 452 12.94 -9.30 -12.57
C ASN A 452 12.61 -8.20 -11.54
N ASN A 453 12.52 -8.53 -10.24
CA ASN A 453 12.26 -7.56 -9.17
C ASN A 453 13.35 -6.49 -9.10
N ILE A 454 14.61 -6.82 -9.39
CA ILE A 454 15.71 -5.84 -9.45
C ILE A 454 15.40 -4.75 -10.50
N ILE A 455 14.83 -5.13 -11.64
CA ILE A 455 14.47 -4.20 -12.73
C ILE A 455 13.24 -3.38 -12.32
N ARG A 456 12.23 -3.99 -11.69
CA ARG A 456 11.03 -3.32 -11.16
C ARG A 456 11.41 -2.23 -10.16
N THR A 457 12.10 -2.61 -9.09
CA THR A 457 12.58 -1.70 -8.04
C THR A 457 13.48 -0.60 -8.60
N THR A 458 14.26 -0.85 -9.67
CA THR A 458 15.07 0.19 -10.33
C THR A 458 14.21 1.23 -11.06
N ILE A 459 13.18 0.79 -11.80
CA ILE A 459 12.24 1.69 -12.50
C ILE A 459 11.44 2.52 -11.48
N GLU A 460 10.98 1.90 -10.40
CA GLU A 460 10.24 2.54 -9.32
C GLU A 460 11.13 3.52 -8.53
N ALA A 461 12.39 3.15 -8.24
CA ALA A 461 13.37 4.08 -7.66
C ALA A 461 13.59 5.30 -8.55
N MET A 462 13.74 5.12 -9.87
CA MET A 462 13.87 6.23 -10.81
C MET A 462 12.62 7.11 -10.84
N ALA A 463 11.40 6.54 -10.81
CA ALA A 463 10.17 7.32 -10.74
C ALA A 463 10.10 8.17 -9.46
N SER A 464 10.51 7.62 -8.31
CA SER A 464 10.57 8.34 -7.03
C SER A 464 11.58 9.50 -7.03
N VAL A 465 12.74 9.28 -7.65
CA VAL A 465 13.80 10.30 -7.80
C VAL A 465 13.33 11.41 -8.75
N PHE A 466 12.77 11.07 -9.91
CA PHE A 466 12.20 12.07 -10.83
C PHE A 466 10.98 12.80 -10.23
N GLY A 467 10.19 12.11 -9.40
CA GLY A 467 9.11 12.69 -8.61
C GLY A 467 9.59 13.60 -7.48
N GLY A 468 10.88 13.57 -7.11
CA GLY A 468 11.50 14.49 -6.16
C GLY A 468 11.32 14.12 -4.69
N THR A 469 11.50 12.84 -4.31
CA THR A 469 11.48 12.35 -2.91
C THR A 469 12.59 12.97 -2.03
N GLN A 470 12.43 12.94 -0.70
CA GLN A 470 13.47 13.38 0.26
C GLN A 470 14.22 12.21 0.89
N SER A 471 13.64 11.00 0.90
CA SER A 471 14.32 9.77 1.30
C SER A 471 13.65 8.55 0.68
N LEU A 472 14.42 7.52 0.34
CA LEU A 472 13.93 6.38 -0.45
C LEU A 472 14.25 5.06 0.25
N HIS A 473 13.26 4.18 0.29
CA HIS A 473 13.40 2.75 0.44
C HIS A 473 13.32 2.10 -0.94
N THR A 474 14.23 1.19 -1.23
CA THR A 474 14.16 0.27 -2.38
C THR A 474 14.02 -1.14 -1.86
N ASN A 475 12.98 -1.85 -2.28
CA ASN A 475 12.69 -3.21 -1.82
C ASN A 475 13.77 -4.21 -2.29
N SER A 476 13.78 -5.38 -1.68
CA SER A 476 14.71 -6.45 -2.03
C SER A 476 14.08 -7.44 -3.01
N PHE A 477 14.88 -8.07 -3.88
CA PHE A 477 14.34 -8.91 -4.96
C PHE A 477 13.67 -10.20 -4.45
N ASP A 478 13.96 -10.60 -3.22
CA ASP A 478 13.44 -11.75 -2.47
C ASP A 478 12.26 -11.38 -1.54
N GLU A 479 11.84 -10.11 -1.47
CA GLU A 479 10.87 -9.60 -0.49
C GLU A 479 9.45 -10.18 -0.65
N ALA A 480 9.11 -10.71 -1.83
CA ALA A 480 7.88 -11.44 -2.07
C ALA A 480 7.88 -12.88 -1.50
N LEU A 481 9.03 -13.38 -1.02
CA LEU A 481 9.19 -14.72 -0.41
C LEU A 481 9.39 -14.65 1.12
N GLY A 482 9.95 -13.56 1.64
CA GLY A 482 10.31 -13.41 3.05
C GLY A 482 11.20 -12.19 3.30
N LEU A 483 11.81 -12.11 4.48
CA LEU A 483 12.66 -10.96 4.82
C LEU A 483 13.99 -10.95 4.03
N PRO A 484 14.53 -9.76 3.68
CA PRO A 484 15.70 -9.63 2.82
C PRO A 484 16.96 -10.35 3.31
N THR A 485 17.61 -11.10 2.41
CA THR A 485 18.96 -11.62 2.63
C THR A 485 20.02 -10.50 2.64
N LYS A 486 21.21 -10.76 3.21
CA LYS A 486 22.34 -9.81 3.12
C LYS A 486 22.78 -9.51 1.68
N PHE A 487 22.50 -10.43 0.75
CA PHE A 487 22.80 -10.27 -0.67
C PHE A 487 21.77 -9.36 -1.37
N SER A 488 20.47 -9.62 -1.17
CA SER A 488 19.42 -8.81 -1.79
C SER A 488 19.37 -7.39 -1.22
N ALA A 489 19.51 -7.22 0.10
CA ALA A 489 19.57 -5.91 0.75
C ALA A 489 20.78 -5.07 0.28
N ARG A 490 21.89 -5.72 -0.12
CA ARG A 490 23.02 -5.06 -0.79
C ARG A 490 22.63 -4.59 -2.19
N ILE A 491 21.95 -5.43 -3.00
CA ILE A 491 21.49 -5.02 -4.34
C ILE A 491 20.53 -3.84 -4.23
N ALA A 492 19.51 -3.94 -3.37
CA ALA A 492 18.53 -2.89 -3.12
C ALA A 492 19.19 -1.54 -2.77
N ARG A 493 20.09 -1.51 -1.79
CA ARG A 493 20.85 -0.30 -1.44
C ARG A 493 21.70 0.19 -2.62
N ASN A 494 22.37 -0.71 -3.33
CA ASN A 494 23.22 -0.35 -4.47
C ASN A 494 22.44 0.26 -5.65
N THR A 495 21.17 -0.14 -5.88
CA THR A 495 20.29 0.50 -6.87
C THR A 495 20.20 2.01 -6.61
N GLN A 496 20.05 2.44 -5.35
CA GLN A 496 20.03 3.87 -5.03
C GLN A 496 21.40 4.54 -5.24
N ILE A 497 22.49 3.88 -4.84
CA ILE A 497 23.86 4.42 -4.97
C ILE A 497 24.22 4.65 -6.45
N ILE A 498 23.90 3.71 -7.33
CA ILE A 498 24.14 3.82 -8.78
C ILE A 498 23.34 4.99 -9.37
N ILE A 499 22.09 5.20 -8.94
CA ILE A 499 21.30 6.38 -9.36
C ILE A 499 21.94 7.68 -8.82
N GLN A 500 22.48 7.70 -7.59
CA GLN A 500 23.12 8.89 -7.01
C GLN A 500 24.44 9.27 -7.71
N GLU A 501 25.34 8.30 -7.89
CA GLU A 501 26.74 8.55 -8.27
C GLU A 501 27.00 8.39 -9.78
N GLU A 502 26.39 7.40 -10.44
CA GLU A 502 26.71 7.02 -11.82
C GLU A 502 25.73 7.58 -12.86
N SER A 503 24.42 7.62 -12.54
CA SER A 503 23.38 7.92 -13.55
C SER A 503 23.34 9.38 -14.06
N GLY A 504 23.96 10.31 -13.34
CA GLY A 504 23.86 11.76 -13.60
C GLY A 504 22.51 12.40 -13.30
N ILE A 505 21.46 11.65 -12.93
CA ILE A 505 20.09 12.16 -12.71
C ILE A 505 20.06 13.27 -11.65
N CYS A 506 20.88 13.19 -10.59
CA CYS A 506 20.97 14.18 -9.52
C CYS A 506 21.43 15.57 -9.98
N LYS A 507 21.97 15.75 -11.19
CA LYS A 507 22.59 17.01 -11.64
C LYS A 507 21.59 18.06 -12.16
N VAL A 508 20.29 17.75 -12.24
CA VAL A 508 19.22 18.68 -12.65
C VAL A 508 18.01 18.56 -11.72
N ALA A 509 17.43 19.69 -11.28
CA ALA A 509 16.22 19.72 -10.46
C ALA A 509 14.94 19.68 -11.33
N ASP A 510 14.01 18.77 -11.02
CA ASP A 510 12.78 18.47 -11.78
C ASP A 510 13.03 18.45 -13.32
N PRO A 511 13.83 17.50 -13.83
CA PRO A 511 14.23 17.47 -15.25
C PRO A 511 13.07 17.20 -16.21
N TRP A 512 11.90 16.76 -15.70
CA TRP A 512 10.67 16.63 -16.47
C TRP A 512 9.90 17.95 -16.62
N GLY A 513 10.26 18.99 -15.87
CA GLY A 513 9.55 20.27 -15.85
C GLY A 513 9.52 20.96 -17.21
N GLY A 514 8.31 21.23 -17.69
CA GLY A 514 8.03 21.78 -19.01
C GLY A 514 7.75 20.74 -20.10
N SER A 515 7.91 19.44 -19.83
CA SER A 515 7.49 18.34 -20.72
C SER A 515 5.97 18.34 -20.87
N TYR A 516 5.48 18.41 -22.12
CA TYR A 516 4.06 18.59 -22.41
C TYR A 516 3.18 17.51 -21.74
N MET A 517 3.56 16.24 -21.88
CA MET A 517 2.84 15.13 -21.24
C MET A 517 2.88 15.21 -19.71
N MET A 518 4.05 15.48 -19.11
CA MET A 518 4.19 15.45 -17.65
C MET A 518 3.43 16.59 -16.98
N GLU A 519 3.42 17.79 -17.56
CA GLU A 519 2.64 18.91 -17.00
C GLU A 519 1.14 18.67 -17.16
N SER A 520 0.66 18.21 -18.32
CA SER A 520 -0.75 17.85 -18.50
C SER A 520 -1.17 16.72 -17.55
N LEU A 521 -0.36 15.67 -17.36
CA LEU A 521 -0.66 14.56 -16.45
C LEU A 521 -0.65 15.00 -14.98
N THR A 522 0.29 15.87 -14.59
CA THR A 522 0.35 16.50 -13.25
C THR A 522 -0.90 17.35 -12.98
N ASP A 523 -1.46 17.99 -14.02
CA ASP A 523 -2.72 18.72 -13.94
C ASP A 523 -3.95 17.80 -13.89
N GLU A 524 -4.02 16.77 -14.72
CA GLU A 524 -5.16 15.84 -14.77
C GLU A 524 -5.29 15.03 -13.47
N ILE A 525 -4.19 14.56 -12.87
CA ILE A 525 -4.22 13.87 -11.56
C ILE A 525 -4.55 14.82 -10.39
N TYR A 526 -4.12 16.08 -10.45
CA TYR A 526 -4.46 17.11 -9.45
C TYR A 526 -5.98 17.37 -9.41
N GLU A 527 -6.61 17.58 -10.57
CA GLU A 527 -8.06 17.81 -10.64
C GLU A 527 -8.86 16.58 -10.18
N LYS A 528 -8.42 15.38 -10.59
CA LYS A 528 -9.00 14.11 -10.16
C LYS A 528 -8.99 13.92 -8.64
N ALA A 529 -7.85 14.13 -7.99
CA ALA A 529 -7.75 14.03 -6.54
C ALA A 529 -8.53 15.14 -5.82
N MET A 530 -8.57 16.36 -6.39
CA MET A 530 -9.37 17.47 -5.87
C MET A 530 -10.88 17.17 -5.90
N THR A 531 -11.39 16.38 -6.86
CA THR A 531 -12.76 15.86 -6.81
C THR A 531 -12.97 14.93 -5.63
N VAL A 532 -12.08 13.95 -5.43
CA VAL A 532 -12.20 12.99 -4.31
C VAL A 532 -12.06 13.67 -2.94
N ILE A 533 -11.22 14.70 -2.81
CA ILE A 533 -11.14 15.52 -1.59
C ILE A 533 -12.46 16.26 -1.31
N LYS A 534 -13.15 16.77 -2.34
CA LYS A 534 -14.46 17.41 -2.15
C LYS A 534 -15.53 16.42 -1.67
N GLU A 535 -15.54 15.19 -2.18
CA GLU A 535 -16.42 14.14 -1.65
C GLU A 535 -16.16 13.85 -0.15
N ILE A 536 -14.91 14.01 0.32
CA ILE A 536 -14.52 13.84 1.73
C ILE A 536 -14.91 15.07 2.57
N ASP A 537 -14.74 16.29 2.03
CA ASP A 537 -15.20 17.52 2.66
C ASP A 537 -16.74 17.54 2.81
N GLU A 538 -17.48 17.05 1.82
CA GLU A 538 -18.95 16.92 1.84
C GLU A 538 -19.43 15.89 2.88
N LEU A 539 -18.65 14.83 3.13
CA LEU A 539 -18.86 13.91 4.26
C LEU A 539 -18.44 14.52 5.62
N GLY A 540 -17.87 15.73 5.62
CA GLY A 540 -17.51 16.48 6.81
C GLY A 540 -16.16 16.08 7.43
N GLY A 541 -15.19 15.68 6.61
CA GLY A 541 -13.81 15.43 7.00
C GLY A 541 -13.37 13.97 6.88
N MET A 542 -12.05 13.75 6.77
CA MET A 542 -11.48 12.42 6.50
C MET A 542 -11.77 11.40 7.61
N ALA A 543 -11.80 11.82 8.88
CA ALA A 543 -12.18 10.94 9.99
C ALA A 543 -13.61 10.37 9.82
N LYS A 544 -14.55 11.16 9.27
CA LYS A 544 -15.91 10.69 8.96
C LYS A 544 -15.95 9.84 7.69
N ALA A 545 -15.17 10.17 6.67
CA ALA A 545 -15.05 9.35 5.46
C ALA A 545 -14.51 7.94 5.79
N VAL A 546 -13.50 7.85 6.67
CA VAL A 546 -12.98 6.58 7.22
C VAL A 546 -14.04 5.85 8.04
N ALA A 547 -14.66 6.50 9.03
CA ALA A 547 -15.70 5.89 9.87
C ALA A 547 -16.95 5.42 9.06
N SER A 548 -17.26 6.08 7.94
CA SER A 548 -18.33 5.67 7.03
C SER A 548 -18.03 4.38 6.26
N GLY A 549 -16.76 3.95 6.19
CA GLY A 549 -16.28 2.84 5.37
C GLY A 549 -16.08 3.16 3.88
N MET A 550 -16.36 4.39 3.43
CA MET A 550 -16.28 4.79 2.02
C MET A 550 -14.88 4.60 1.42
N THR A 551 -13.84 5.02 2.15
CA THR A 551 -12.46 5.00 1.67
C THR A 551 -11.96 3.57 1.47
N LYS A 552 -12.14 2.69 2.47
CA LYS A 552 -11.80 1.26 2.38
C LYS A 552 -12.52 0.56 1.22
N LEU A 553 -13.82 0.83 1.02
CA LEU A 553 -14.59 0.26 -0.09
C LEU A 553 -14.05 0.67 -1.47
N LYS A 554 -13.67 1.95 -1.67
CA LYS A 554 -13.05 2.38 -2.95
C LYS A 554 -11.70 1.70 -3.21
N ILE A 555 -10.92 1.42 -2.16
CA ILE A 555 -9.64 0.69 -2.25
C ILE A 555 -9.89 -0.80 -2.57
N GLU A 556 -10.83 -1.46 -1.87
CA GLU A 556 -11.22 -2.85 -2.14
C GLU A 556 -11.76 -3.02 -3.58
N GLU A 557 -12.52 -2.04 -4.11
CA GLU A 557 -13.01 -2.03 -5.49
C GLU A 557 -11.86 -1.90 -6.51
N ALA A 558 -10.93 -0.97 -6.29
CA ALA A 558 -9.74 -0.80 -7.13
C ALA A 558 -8.86 -2.06 -7.13
N ALA A 559 -8.69 -2.71 -5.96
CA ALA A 559 -7.97 -3.97 -5.80
C ALA A 559 -8.63 -5.12 -6.58
N ALA A 560 -9.95 -5.27 -6.47
CA ALA A 560 -10.72 -6.29 -7.19
C ALA A 560 -10.61 -6.12 -8.71
N LYS A 561 -10.75 -4.88 -9.20
CA LYS A 561 -10.55 -4.54 -10.62
C LYS A 561 -9.11 -4.83 -11.08
N LYS A 562 -8.11 -4.48 -10.26
CA LYS A 562 -6.70 -4.76 -10.57
C LYS A 562 -6.45 -6.26 -10.70
N GLN A 563 -6.97 -7.09 -9.80
CA GLN A 563 -6.84 -8.55 -9.91
C GLN A 563 -7.56 -9.09 -11.16
N ALA A 564 -8.76 -8.61 -11.46
CA ALA A 564 -9.51 -9.02 -12.65
C ALA A 564 -8.73 -8.77 -13.95
N ARG A 565 -8.05 -7.63 -14.08
CA ARG A 565 -7.18 -7.34 -15.24
C ARG A 565 -5.96 -8.26 -15.31
N ILE A 566 -5.35 -8.63 -14.18
CA ILE A 566 -4.19 -9.54 -14.13
C ILE A 566 -4.61 -10.97 -14.50
N ASP A 567 -5.72 -11.44 -13.92
CA ASP A 567 -6.24 -12.80 -14.14
C ASP A 567 -6.81 -12.97 -15.56
N ALA A 568 -7.35 -11.91 -16.17
CA ALA A 568 -7.73 -11.87 -17.57
C ALA A 568 -6.55 -11.67 -18.54
N GLY A 569 -5.33 -11.38 -18.04
CA GLY A 569 -4.14 -11.13 -18.86
C GLY A 569 -4.14 -9.78 -19.60
N LYS A 570 -5.01 -8.84 -19.19
CA LYS A 570 -5.05 -7.44 -19.67
C LYS A 570 -3.84 -6.67 -19.13
N ASP A 571 -3.60 -6.79 -17.82
CA ASP A 571 -2.41 -6.28 -17.15
C ASP A 571 -1.33 -7.37 -17.19
N ILE A 572 -0.26 -7.15 -17.95
CA ILE A 572 0.82 -8.15 -18.13
C ILE A 572 1.81 -8.06 -16.96
N ILE A 573 2.09 -9.21 -16.33
CA ILE A 573 3.16 -9.38 -15.35
C ILE A 573 4.11 -10.47 -15.88
N VAL A 574 5.31 -10.04 -16.26
CA VAL A 574 6.41 -10.92 -16.72
C VAL A 574 6.78 -11.93 -15.64
N GLY A 575 7.00 -13.19 -16.02
CA GLY A 575 7.19 -14.32 -15.11
C GLY A 575 5.89 -14.90 -14.55
N VAL A 576 4.84 -14.09 -14.36
CA VAL A 576 3.62 -14.50 -13.62
C VAL A 576 2.45 -14.87 -14.53
N ASN A 577 2.02 -14.00 -15.46
CA ASN A 577 0.92 -14.31 -16.39
C ASN A 577 1.36 -14.38 -17.87
N LYS A 578 2.59 -13.94 -18.17
CA LYS A 578 3.20 -14.05 -19.50
C LYS A 578 4.71 -14.24 -19.37
N TYR A 579 5.31 -14.99 -20.30
CA TYR A 579 6.73 -15.33 -20.27
C TYR A 579 7.15 -16.03 -18.96
N ARG A 580 6.39 -17.08 -18.57
CA ARG A 580 6.76 -18.00 -17.49
C ARG A 580 7.94 -18.87 -17.94
N LEU A 581 8.81 -19.26 -17.01
CA LEU A 581 9.81 -20.30 -17.25
C LEU A 581 9.20 -21.71 -17.07
N ASP A 582 9.82 -22.71 -17.67
CA ASP A 582 9.42 -24.11 -17.52
C ASP A 582 10.03 -24.76 -16.25
N GLU A 583 11.27 -24.40 -15.91
CA GLU A 583 12.00 -24.76 -14.68
C GLU A 583 12.76 -23.53 -14.17
N GLU A 584 13.02 -23.43 -12.85
CA GLU A 584 13.71 -22.27 -12.26
C GLU A 584 14.70 -22.62 -11.14
N GLN A 585 15.61 -21.68 -10.88
CA GLN A 585 16.63 -21.71 -9.84
C GLN A 585 16.04 -21.27 -8.48
N ARG A 586 16.25 -22.05 -7.42
CA ARG A 586 15.82 -21.70 -6.05
C ARG A 586 16.56 -20.47 -5.51
N VAL A 587 15.86 -19.64 -4.75
CA VAL A 587 16.43 -18.59 -3.91
C VAL A 587 16.32 -18.98 -2.43
N ASP A 588 17.37 -18.74 -1.64
CA ASP A 588 17.37 -19.00 -0.20
C ASP A 588 16.54 -17.92 0.55
N VAL A 589 15.58 -18.36 1.36
CA VAL A 589 14.67 -17.49 2.13
C VAL A 589 15.03 -17.55 3.62
N LEU A 590 15.05 -16.41 4.30
CA LEU A 590 15.31 -16.35 5.74
C LEU A 590 14.14 -16.96 6.54
N LYS A 591 14.37 -18.12 7.18
CA LYS A 591 13.43 -18.72 8.15
C LYS A 591 13.75 -18.23 9.56
N ILE A 592 12.75 -17.70 10.26
CA ILE A 592 12.84 -17.24 11.66
C ILE A 592 12.35 -18.37 12.58
N ASP A 593 13.05 -18.55 13.71
CA ASP A 593 12.61 -19.40 14.81
C ASP A 593 11.84 -18.55 15.84
N ASN A 594 10.52 -18.46 15.66
CA ASN A 594 9.60 -17.79 16.58
C ASN A 594 9.69 -18.32 18.02
N ALA A 595 9.88 -19.63 18.19
CA ALA A 595 9.86 -20.26 19.51
C ALA A 595 11.05 -19.79 20.35
N ARG A 596 12.25 -19.77 19.77
CA ARG A 596 13.46 -19.22 20.40
C ARG A 596 13.30 -17.74 20.76
N VAL A 597 12.86 -16.91 19.81
CA VAL A 597 12.70 -15.45 20.04
C VAL A 597 11.70 -15.18 21.16
N ARG A 598 10.58 -15.91 21.16
CA ARG A 598 9.56 -15.79 22.21
C ARG A 598 10.08 -16.25 23.57
N GLU A 599 10.83 -17.34 23.65
CA GLU A 599 11.45 -17.78 24.91
C GLU A 599 12.43 -16.73 25.47
N GLU A 600 13.28 -16.17 24.61
CA GLU A 600 14.22 -15.09 24.96
C GLU A 600 13.50 -13.82 25.46
N GLN A 601 12.45 -13.37 24.76
CA GLN A 601 11.67 -12.21 25.20
C GLN A 601 10.84 -12.48 26.46
N CYS A 602 10.26 -13.69 26.63
CA CYS A 602 9.60 -14.08 27.89
C CYS A 602 10.59 -14.06 29.07
N ALA A 603 11.84 -14.49 28.87
CA ALA A 603 12.87 -14.43 29.91
C ALA A 603 13.26 -12.97 30.26
N LYS A 604 13.43 -12.10 29.25
CA LYS A 604 13.65 -10.65 29.46
C LYS A 604 12.49 -10.01 30.23
N LEU A 605 11.24 -10.29 29.83
CA LEU A 605 10.02 -9.80 30.48
C LEU A 605 9.93 -10.19 31.95
N ASN A 606 10.15 -11.47 32.28
CA ASN A 606 10.12 -11.95 33.66
C ASN A 606 11.18 -11.23 34.51
N HIS A 607 12.43 -11.17 34.03
CA HIS A 607 13.52 -10.48 34.73
C HIS A 607 13.22 -8.99 34.99
N ILE A 608 12.65 -8.29 34.01
CA ILE A 608 12.26 -6.87 34.16
C ILE A 608 11.12 -6.72 35.17
N ARG A 609 10.10 -7.57 35.12
CA ARG A 609 8.96 -7.53 36.05
C ARG A 609 9.37 -7.89 37.49
N GLU A 610 10.38 -8.74 37.67
CA GLU A 610 10.97 -9.10 38.98
C GLU A 610 11.88 -8.01 39.57
N THR A 611 12.68 -7.33 38.75
CA THR A 611 13.74 -6.41 39.23
C THR A 611 13.33 -4.94 39.33
N ARG A 612 12.24 -4.53 38.66
CA ARG A 612 11.76 -3.14 38.68
C ARG A 612 11.13 -2.74 40.00
N ASP A 613 11.05 -1.42 40.23
CA ASP A 613 10.23 -0.86 41.30
C ASP A 613 8.73 -0.98 40.97
N ALA A 614 8.12 -2.07 41.44
CA ALA A 614 6.71 -2.39 41.18
C ALA A 614 5.74 -1.31 41.69
N ALA A 615 6.10 -0.54 42.73
CA ALA A 615 5.26 0.54 43.25
C ALA A 615 5.28 1.77 42.32
N LYS A 616 6.45 2.14 41.80
CA LYS A 616 6.58 3.19 40.76
C LYS A 616 5.93 2.76 39.45
N ALA A 617 6.16 1.52 39.01
CA ALA A 617 5.56 0.98 37.80
C ALA A 617 4.02 1.04 37.87
N LYS A 618 3.43 0.51 38.95
CA LYS A 618 1.99 0.62 39.18
C LYS A 618 1.51 2.08 39.17
N LYS A 619 2.16 2.97 39.91
CA LYS A 619 1.75 4.39 39.96
C LYS A 619 1.76 5.03 38.57
N ALA A 620 2.77 4.77 37.74
CA ALA A 620 2.84 5.33 36.39
C ALA A 620 1.72 4.80 35.46
N LEU A 621 1.30 3.54 35.64
CA LEU A 621 0.15 2.97 34.91
C LEU A 621 -1.19 3.51 35.40
N ASP A 622 -1.33 3.74 36.71
CA ASP A 622 -2.49 4.42 37.30
C ASP A 622 -2.56 5.88 36.81
N ASP A 623 -1.42 6.59 36.78
CA ASP A 623 -1.30 7.96 36.24
C ASP A 623 -1.70 8.04 34.75
N ILE A 624 -1.30 7.06 33.91
CA ILE A 624 -1.75 6.94 32.51
C ILE A 624 -3.26 6.70 32.45
N THR A 625 -3.80 5.84 33.33
CA THR A 625 -5.23 5.50 33.36
C THR A 625 -6.08 6.73 33.71
N GLU A 626 -5.68 7.55 34.68
CA GLU A 626 -6.36 8.83 34.97
C GLU A 626 -6.09 9.88 33.89
N GLY A 627 -4.88 9.94 33.33
CA GLY A 627 -4.54 10.80 32.21
C GLY A 627 -5.41 10.56 30.98
N ALA A 628 -5.78 9.31 30.70
CA ALA A 628 -6.70 8.94 29.62
C ALA A 628 -8.16 9.35 29.87
N LYS A 629 -8.60 9.48 31.14
CA LYS A 629 -9.95 9.97 31.49
C LYS A 629 -10.05 11.50 31.41
N GLY A 630 -9.03 12.20 31.89
CA GLY A 630 -8.94 13.67 31.86
C GLY A 630 -8.05 14.18 30.73
N ASP A 631 -7.49 15.38 30.90
CA ASP A 631 -6.72 16.09 29.88
C ASP A 631 -5.20 15.86 30.00
N GLY A 632 -4.78 14.74 30.60
CA GLY A 632 -3.37 14.42 30.80
C GLY A 632 -2.65 14.07 29.50
N ASN A 633 -1.48 14.67 29.25
CA ASN A 633 -0.70 14.40 28.04
C ASN A 633 -0.10 12.99 28.06
N LEU A 634 -0.70 12.06 27.32
CA LEU A 634 -0.38 10.64 27.37
C LEU A 634 1.09 10.35 27.01
N MET A 635 1.66 11.13 26.09
CA MET A 635 3.06 11.01 25.67
C MET A 635 4.05 11.33 26.82
N ALA A 636 3.76 12.35 27.63
CA ALA A 636 4.59 12.67 28.80
C ALA A 636 4.49 11.58 29.88
N LEU A 637 3.29 11.08 30.16
CA LEU A 637 3.04 10.05 31.17
C LEU A 637 3.71 8.71 30.80
N ALA A 638 3.68 8.35 29.51
CA ALA A 638 4.33 7.14 29.00
C ALA A 638 5.86 7.18 29.10
N VAL A 639 6.51 8.36 29.01
CA VAL A 639 7.95 8.49 29.24
C VAL A 639 8.34 8.17 30.69
N GLU A 640 7.49 8.55 31.65
CA GLU A 640 7.70 8.19 33.06
C GLU A 640 7.44 6.69 33.30
N ALA A 641 6.41 6.11 32.67
CA ALA A 641 6.14 4.67 32.74
C ALA A 641 7.25 3.81 32.09
N ALA A 642 7.76 4.20 30.93
CA ALA A 642 8.89 3.53 30.28
C ALA A 642 10.15 3.61 31.16
N ARG A 643 10.41 4.76 31.80
CA ARG A 643 11.53 4.91 32.76
C ARG A 643 11.34 4.04 34.01
N ALA A 644 10.10 3.84 34.46
CA ALA A 644 9.72 2.92 35.53
C ALA A 644 9.70 1.42 35.12
N ARG A 645 10.12 1.09 33.88
CA ARG A 645 10.11 -0.28 33.33
C ARG A 645 8.71 -0.91 33.27
N CYS A 646 7.71 -0.11 32.94
CA CYS A 646 6.44 -0.61 32.41
C CYS A 646 6.62 -1.10 30.97
N THR A 647 5.88 -2.14 30.59
CA THR A 647 5.98 -2.76 29.25
C THR A 647 5.09 -2.09 28.20
N VAL A 648 5.25 -2.50 26.94
CA VAL A 648 4.40 -2.06 25.82
C VAL A 648 2.93 -2.44 26.08
N GLY A 649 2.68 -3.69 26.46
CA GLY A 649 1.36 -4.19 26.83
C GLY A 649 0.77 -3.44 28.02
N GLU A 650 1.49 -3.30 29.13
CA GLU A 650 0.98 -2.61 30.33
C GLU A 650 0.59 -1.15 30.05
N ILE A 651 1.40 -0.41 29.29
CA ILE A 651 1.12 0.98 28.91
C ILE A 651 -0.09 1.03 27.95
N SER A 652 -0.20 0.08 27.01
CA SER A 652 -1.36 -0.01 26.12
C SER A 652 -2.66 -0.36 26.85
N ASP A 653 -2.61 -1.33 27.76
CA ASP A 653 -3.74 -1.78 28.58
C ASP A 653 -4.19 -0.70 29.57
N ALA A 654 -3.28 0.13 30.09
CA ALA A 654 -3.62 1.29 30.92
C ALA A 654 -4.51 2.32 30.19
N MET A 655 -4.29 2.53 28.90
CA MET A 655 -5.17 3.34 28.05
C MET A 655 -6.44 2.57 27.62
N GLU A 656 -6.34 1.26 27.38
CA GLU A 656 -7.47 0.41 26.98
C GLU A 656 -8.59 0.38 28.03
N LYS A 657 -8.26 0.43 29.33
CA LYS A 657 -9.23 0.58 30.44
C LYS A 657 -10.21 1.75 30.28
N VAL A 658 -9.87 2.75 29.46
CA VAL A 658 -10.70 3.94 29.20
C VAL A 658 -11.19 3.95 27.75
N PHE A 659 -10.32 3.62 26.79
CA PHE A 659 -10.62 3.76 25.36
C PHE A 659 -11.24 2.52 24.71
N ASN A 660 -11.07 1.34 25.30
CA ASN A 660 -11.36 0.02 24.71
C ASN A 660 -10.56 -0.27 23.42
N ARG A 661 -10.65 -1.49 22.88
CA ARG A 661 -10.13 -1.82 21.54
C ARG A 661 -11.20 -1.64 20.44
N HIS A 662 -10.76 -1.27 19.24
CA HIS A 662 -11.62 -1.11 18.08
C HIS A 662 -11.92 -2.45 17.40
N ALA A 663 -13.21 -2.75 17.22
CA ALA A 663 -13.69 -3.79 16.31
C ALA A 663 -14.15 -3.16 14.99
N ALA A 664 -13.55 -3.58 13.88
CA ALA A 664 -13.90 -3.07 12.55
C ALA A 664 -15.14 -3.78 11.99
N VAL A 665 -16.06 -3.00 11.42
CA VAL A 665 -17.25 -3.54 10.74
C VAL A 665 -16.88 -3.95 9.32
N ASN A 666 -16.80 -5.25 9.07
CA ASN A 666 -16.53 -5.79 7.74
C ASN A 666 -17.67 -5.43 6.76
N ARG A 667 -17.30 -4.87 5.61
CA ARG A 667 -18.13 -4.84 4.40
C ARG A 667 -17.43 -5.63 3.29
N LEU A 668 -18.16 -5.89 2.21
CA LEU A 668 -17.69 -6.60 1.03
C LEU A 668 -18.09 -5.83 -0.22
N VAL A 669 -17.16 -5.72 -1.15
CA VAL A 669 -17.43 -5.33 -2.54
C VAL A 669 -18.08 -6.52 -3.27
N SER A 670 -18.93 -6.26 -4.26
CA SER A 670 -19.59 -7.26 -5.11
C SER A 670 -19.61 -6.79 -6.56
N GLY A 671 -19.53 -7.70 -7.53
CA GLY A 671 -19.59 -7.43 -8.98
C GLY A 671 -18.35 -6.77 -9.60
N ALA A 672 -17.46 -6.17 -8.79
CA ALA A 672 -16.30 -5.41 -9.27
C ALA A 672 -15.24 -6.28 -9.95
N TYR A 673 -15.06 -7.52 -9.50
CA TYR A 673 -14.15 -8.46 -10.14
C TYR A 673 -14.74 -8.96 -11.48
N LYS A 674 -15.99 -9.43 -11.46
CA LYS A 674 -16.70 -9.98 -12.63
C LYS A 674 -16.86 -8.99 -13.78
N SER A 675 -17.23 -7.74 -13.47
CA SER A 675 -17.42 -6.69 -14.47
C SER A 675 -16.12 -6.30 -15.17
N GLU A 676 -15.04 -6.09 -14.42
CA GLU A 676 -13.73 -5.73 -14.97
C GLU A 676 -13.05 -6.91 -15.68
N PHE A 677 -13.32 -8.15 -15.27
CA PHE A 677 -12.84 -9.35 -15.96
C PHE A 677 -13.40 -9.39 -17.39
N GLY A 678 -14.70 -9.12 -17.53
CA GLY A 678 -15.43 -9.05 -18.80
C GLY A 678 -16.22 -10.32 -19.12
N GLU A 679 -17.13 -10.22 -20.08
CA GLU A 679 -18.05 -11.31 -20.44
C GLU A 679 -17.31 -12.59 -20.86
N THR A 680 -17.62 -13.67 -20.14
CA THR A 680 -17.36 -15.08 -20.50
C THR A 680 -16.01 -15.40 -21.16
N SER A 681 -14.92 -15.33 -20.38
CA SER A 681 -13.90 -16.36 -20.59
C SER A 681 -14.49 -17.74 -20.30
N GLU A 682 -14.17 -18.73 -21.15
CA GLU A 682 -14.59 -20.13 -21.03
C GLU A 682 -14.37 -20.67 -19.59
N MET A 683 -13.26 -20.26 -18.96
CA MET A 683 -12.88 -20.65 -17.60
C MET A 683 -13.82 -20.12 -16.50
N SER A 684 -14.40 -18.93 -16.68
CA SER A 684 -15.30 -18.31 -15.70
C SER A 684 -16.69 -18.92 -15.74
N GLN A 685 -17.20 -19.20 -16.95
CA GLN A 685 -18.49 -19.88 -17.12
C GLN A 685 -18.43 -21.33 -16.60
N VAL A 686 -17.35 -22.05 -16.89
CA VAL A 686 -17.14 -23.42 -16.38
C VAL A 686 -17.14 -23.48 -14.84
N VAL A 687 -16.65 -22.45 -14.14
CA VAL A 687 -16.79 -22.39 -12.67
C VAL A 687 -18.25 -22.20 -12.26
N LEU A 688 -18.97 -21.25 -12.85
CA LEU A 688 -20.40 -21.00 -12.53
C LEU A 688 -21.25 -22.26 -12.77
N ASP A 689 -21.02 -22.97 -13.87
CA ASP A 689 -21.73 -24.21 -14.22
C ASP A 689 -21.40 -25.35 -13.23
N ARG A 690 -20.15 -25.44 -12.75
CA ARG A 690 -19.75 -26.41 -11.70
C ARG A 690 -20.30 -26.06 -10.33
N VAL A 691 -20.27 -24.79 -9.95
CA VAL A 691 -20.85 -24.29 -8.68
C VAL A 691 -22.34 -24.61 -8.63
N LYS A 692 -23.06 -24.39 -9.74
CA LYS A 692 -24.44 -24.86 -9.87
C LYS A 692 -24.54 -26.39 -9.77
N SER A 693 -23.70 -27.13 -10.50
CA SER A 693 -23.69 -28.61 -10.47
C SER A 693 -23.34 -29.19 -9.09
N PHE A 694 -22.64 -28.44 -8.24
CA PHE A 694 -22.44 -28.76 -6.83
C PHE A 694 -23.71 -28.51 -6.04
N ALA A 695 -24.35 -27.34 -6.19
CA ALA A 695 -25.60 -27.01 -5.50
C ALA A 695 -26.77 -27.95 -5.85
N ASP A 696 -26.87 -28.35 -7.13
CA ASP A 696 -27.83 -29.35 -7.61
C ASP A 696 -27.56 -30.77 -7.03
N ARG A 697 -26.40 -31.01 -6.39
CA ARG A 697 -26.03 -32.29 -5.73
C ARG A 697 -26.07 -32.24 -4.19
N ASP A 698 -25.58 -31.16 -3.59
CA ASP A 698 -25.48 -30.97 -2.12
C ASP A 698 -26.77 -30.37 -1.52
N GLY A 699 -27.54 -29.64 -2.33
CA GLY A 699 -28.74 -28.92 -1.91
C GLY A 699 -28.50 -27.44 -1.56
N ARG A 700 -27.26 -26.97 -1.59
CA ARG A 700 -26.86 -25.58 -1.30
C ARG A 700 -25.58 -25.16 -2.04
N GLN A 701 -25.27 -23.87 -2.09
CA GLN A 701 -24.03 -23.39 -2.71
C GLN A 701 -22.79 -23.88 -1.94
N PRO A 702 -21.63 -24.03 -2.61
CA PRO A 702 -20.37 -24.33 -1.93
C PRO A 702 -19.98 -23.17 -1.02
N ARG A 703 -20.23 -23.32 0.28
CA ARG A 703 -19.94 -22.33 1.33
C ARG A 703 -18.47 -22.36 1.78
N ILE A 704 -17.81 -21.20 1.80
CA ILE A 704 -16.42 -21.01 2.24
C ILE A 704 -16.30 -19.85 3.26
N MET A 705 -15.58 -20.07 4.37
CA MET A 705 -15.13 -18.99 5.26
C MET A 705 -13.70 -18.60 4.89
N VAL A 706 -13.45 -17.30 4.64
CA VAL A 706 -12.09 -16.76 4.51
C VAL A 706 -11.65 -16.19 5.87
N ALA A 707 -10.61 -16.76 6.46
CA ALA A 707 -10.18 -16.49 7.84
C ALA A 707 -8.83 -15.77 7.91
N LYS A 708 -8.70 -14.86 8.90
CA LYS A 708 -7.46 -14.18 9.29
C LYS A 708 -7.14 -14.52 10.74
N MET A 709 -6.03 -15.23 10.96
CA MET A 709 -5.61 -15.70 12.28
C MET A 709 -4.31 -15.03 12.74
N GLY A 710 -4.11 -14.94 14.06
CA GLY A 710 -2.97 -14.22 14.63
C GLY A 710 -3.12 -12.70 14.47
N GLN A 711 -2.04 -11.93 14.59
CA GLN A 711 -2.08 -10.47 14.46
C GLN A 711 -2.01 -9.98 13.00
N ASP A 712 -2.06 -10.89 12.02
CA ASP A 712 -1.90 -10.61 10.58
C ASP A 712 -3.03 -9.73 10.00
N GLY A 713 -2.74 -8.42 9.88
CA GLY A 713 -3.63 -7.42 9.32
C GLY A 713 -3.79 -7.44 7.79
N HIS A 714 -3.06 -8.26 7.03
CA HIS A 714 -3.11 -8.22 5.56
C HIS A 714 -4.42 -8.81 5.01
N ASP A 715 -5.39 -7.95 4.69
CA ASP A 715 -6.74 -8.35 4.26
C ASP A 715 -6.95 -8.35 2.73
N ARG A 716 -6.21 -7.56 1.94
CA ARG A 716 -6.36 -7.43 0.47
C ARG A 716 -6.58 -8.78 -0.24
N GLY A 717 -5.70 -9.76 0.00
CA GLY A 717 -5.80 -11.09 -0.62
C GLY A 717 -7.07 -11.83 -0.21
N ALA A 718 -7.41 -11.80 1.09
CA ALA A 718 -8.64 -12.39 1.61
C ALA A 718 -9.91 -11.72 1.03
N LYS A 719 -9.93 -10.39 0.95
CA LYS A 719 -11.04 -9.59 0.39
C LYS A 719 -11.23 -9.83 -1.10
N VAL A 720 -10.16 -9.86 -1.88
CA VAL A 720 -10.20 -10.13 -3.33
C VAL A 720 -10.65 -11.57 -3.61
N ILE A 721 -10.18 -12.55 -2.84
CA ILE A 721 -10.70 -13.93 -2.89
C ILE A 721 -12.19 -13.94 -2.55
N ALA A 722 -12.61 -13.31 -1.46
CA ALA A 722 -13.99 -13.32 -1.01
C ALA A 722 -14.96 -12.71 -2.04
N THR A 723 -14.66 -11.51 -2.56
CA THR A 723 -15.51 -10.87 -3.58
C THR A 723 -15.55 -11.67 -4.89
N GLY A 724 -14.42 -12.24 -5.33
CA GLY A 724 -14.36 -13.02 -6.56
C GLY A 724 -15.02 -14.40 -6.44
N PHE A 725 -15.01 -15.03 -5.26
CA PHE A 725 -15.72 -16.28 -5.02
C PHE A 725 -17.25 -16.07 -4.97
N ALA A 726 -17.71 -14.97 -4.36
CA ALA A 726 -19.12 -14.57 -4.40
C ALA A 726 -19.57 -14.24 -5.84
N ASP A 727 -18.75 -13.52 -6.63
CA ASP A 727 -18.98 -13.25 -8.06
C ASP A 727 -19.07 -14.54 -8.92
N LEU A 728 -18.48 -15.63 -8.43
CA LEU A 728 -18.50 -16.99 -9.00
C LEU A 728 -19.57 -17.92 -8.38
N GLY A 729 -20.40 -17.42 -7.44
CA GLY A 729 -21.56 -18.15 -6.88
C GLY A 729 -21.27 -19.08 -5.69
N PHE A 730 -20.18 -18.85 -4.96
CA PHE A 730 -19.99 -19.44 -3.63
C PHE A 730 -20.77 -18.61 -2.58
N ASP A 731 -21.31 -19.26 -1.55
CA ASP A 731 -21.63 -18.58 -0.30
C ASP A 731 -20.31 -18.26 0.42
N VAL A 732 -20.08 -16.99 0.79
CA VAL A 732 -18.79 -16.54 1.34
C VAL A 732 -18.96 -15.82 2.67
N ASP A 733 -18.39 -16.39 3.73
CA ASP A 733 -18.18 -15.72 5.00
C ASP A 733 -16.77 -15.11 5.06
N VAL A 734 -16.65 -13.93 5.67
CA VAL A 734 -15.34 -13.31 5.95
C VAL A 734 -15.19 -13.17 7.46
N GLY A 735 -14.20 -13.88 8.00
CA GLY A 735 -13.85 -13.78 9.41
C GLY A 735 -13.43 -12.36 9.81
N PRO A 736 -13.71 -11.92 11.05
CA PRO A 736 -13.09 -10.72 11.59
C PRO A 736 -11.57 -10.87 11.63
N LEU A 737 -10.87 -9.73 11.72
CA LEU A 737 -9.43 -9.73 11.96
C LEU A 737 -9.11 -10.20 13.38
N PHE A 738 -7.90 -10.74 13.56
CA PHE A 738 -7.30 -11.10 14.86
C PHE A 738 -7.96 -12.28 15.60
N GLN A 739 -8.59 -13.21 14.86
CA GLN A 739 -9.07 -14.45 15.44
C GLN A 739 -7.92 -15.34 15.92
N THR A 740 -8.11 -15.98 17.06
CA THR A 740 -7.39 -17.21 17.40
C THR A 740 -7.87 -18.36 16.50
N PRO A 741 -7.08 -19.43 16.33
CA PRO A 741 -7.54 -20.62 15.60
C PRO A 741 -8.81 -21.26 16.19
N GLN A 742 -9.05 -21.09 17.50
CA GLN A 742 -10.28 -21.54 18.16
C GLN A 742 -11.50 -20.69 17.76
N GLU A 743 -11.38 -19.36 17.76
CA GLU A 743 -12.45 -18.46 17.32
C GLU A 743 -12.80 -18.67 15.84
N ALA A 744 -11.78 -18.91 14.99
CA ALA A 744 -11.97 -19.22 13.58
C ALA A 744 -12.60 -20.60 13.35
N ALA A 745 -12.19 -21.63 14.10
CA ALA A 745 -12.80 -22.96 14.05
C ALA A 745 -14.28 -22.93 14.49
N GLN A 746 -14.59 -22.24 15.59
CA GLN A 746 -15.96 -22.13 16.08
C GLN A 746 -16.87 -21.44 15.05
N GLN A 747 -16.45 -20.31 14.47
CA GLN A 747 -17.23 -19.62 13.44
C GLN A 747 -17.43 -20.50 12.18
N ALA A 748 -16.43 -21.27 11.76
CA ALA A 748 -16.54 -22.18 10.62
C ALA A 748 -17.56 -23.32 10.88
N VAL A 749 -17.63 -23.82 12.11
CA VAL A 749 -18.62 -24.82 12.53
C VAL A 749 -20.02 -24.21 12.65
N ASP A 750 -20.16 -23.04 13.28
CA ASP A 750 -21.43 -22.34 13.47
C ASP A 750 -22.09 -21.91 12.14
N ALA A 751 -21.27 -21.56 11.15
CA ALA A 751 -21.72 -21.26 9.79
C ALA A 751 -21.92 -22.50 8.90
N ASP A 752 -21.53 -23.70 9.37
CA ASP A 752 -21.47 -24.94 8.60
C ASP A 752 -20.83 -24.75 7.22
N VAL A 753 -19.58 -24.27 7.18
CA VAL A 753 -18.85 -24.09 5.93
C VAL A 753 -18.22 -25.41 5.47
N HIS A 754 -18.13 -25.63 4.16
CA HIS A 754 -17.44 -26.79 3.61
C HIS A 754 -15.91 -26.60 3.60
N VAL A 755 -15.47 -25.34 3.58
CA VAL A 755 -14.07 -24.95 3.41
C VAL A 755 -13.76 -23.77 4.33
N ILE A 756 -12.61 -23.81 5.00
CA ILE A 756 -12.00 -22.62 5.61
C ILE A 756 -10.68 -22.29 4.87
N GLY A 757 -10.64 -21.09 4.29
CA GLY A 757 -9.47 -20.51 3.64
C GLY A 757 -8.65 -19.70 4.64
N ALA A 758 -7.60 -20.29 5.20
CA ALA A 758 -6.65 -19.63 6.08
C ALA A 758 -5.70 -18.73 5.25
N SER A 759 -5.94 -17.41 5.28
CA SER A 759 -5.13 -16.43 4.57
C SER A 759 -4.02 -15.89 5.48
N SER A 760 -2.78 -16.29 5.24
CA SER A 760 -1.61 -15.95 6.08
C SER A 760 -0.50 -15.31 5.26
N LEU A 761 -0.08 -14.12 5.69
CA LEU A 761 0.99 -13.31 5.09
C LEU A 761 2.04 -12.85 6.12
N ALA A 762 1.83 -13.15 7.41
CA ALA A 762 2.75 -12.83 8.50
C ALA A 762 3.59 -14.03 8.98
N ALA A 763 3.79 -15.04 8.13
CA ALA A 763 4.60 -16.25 8.37
C ALA A 763 4.20 -17.17 9.57
N GLY A 764 3.11 -16.86 10.29
CA GLY A 764 2.56 -17.72 11.36
C GLY A 764 1.86 -19.00 10.91
N HIS A 765 1.93 -19.37 9.61
CA HIS A 765 1.19 -20.49 9.01
C HIS A 765 1.51 -21.85 9.62
N LEU A 766 2.79 -22.11 9.96
CA LEU A 766 3.22 -23.37 10.59
C LEU A 766 2.68 -23.57 12.01
N THR A 767 2.25 -22.50 12.67
CA THR A 767 1.69 -22.57 14.03
C THR A 767 0.16 -22.53 14.01
N LEU A 768 -0.41 -21.54 13.32
CA LEU A 768 -1.83 -21.22 13.41
C LEU A 768 -2.72 -22.18 12.61
N ILE A 769 -2.24 -22.72 11.48
CA ILE A 769 -3.03 -23.61 10.62
C ILE A 769 -3.12 -25.03 11.22
N PRO A 770 -2.04 -25.65 11.75
CA PRO A 770 -2.16 -26.90 12.50
C PRO A 770 -3.04 -26.78 13.76
N GLN A 771 -3.00 -25.64 14.45
CA GLN A 771 -3.92 -25.36 15.57
C GLN A 771 -5.38 -25.30 15.09
N LEU A 772 -5.69 -24.61 13.99
CA LEU A 772 -7.04 -24.55 13.41
C LEU A 772 -7.58 -25.96 13.10
N ILE A 773 -6.75 -26.80 12.47
CA ILE A 773 -7.09 -28.19 12.17
C ILE A 773 -7.31 -29.00 13.47
N GLY A 774 -6.58 -28.70 14.54
CA GLY A 774 -6.77 -29.27 15.87
C GLY A 774 -8.10 -28.87 16.52
N GLU A 775 -8.49 -27.61 16.45
CA GLU A 775 -9.76 -27.12 17.01
C GLU A 775 -10.98 -27.64 16.22
N LEU A 776 -10.91 -27.69 14.88
CA LEU A 776 -11.96 -28.33 14.05
C LEU A 776 -12.18 -29.81 14.41
N LYS A 777 -11.10 -30.56 14.70
CA LYS A 777 -11.17 -31.95 15.18
C LYS A 777 -11.82 -32.04 16.57
N LYS A 778 -11.50 -31.12 17.50
CA LYS A 778 -12.13 -31.05 18.84
C LYS A 778 -13.61 -30.71 18.79
N LEU A 779 -14.02 -29.82 17.88
CA LEU A 779 -15.42 -29.44 17.63
C LEU A 779 -16.21 -30.49 16.85
N GLY A 780 -15.63 -31.66 16.56
CA GLY A 780 -16.31 -32.76 15.87
C GLY A 780 -16.53 -32.54 14.37
N ARG A 781 -15.85 -31.57 13.76
CA ARG A 781 -15.94 -31.23 12.32
C ARG A 781 -14.61 -31.39 11.56
N PRO A 782 -14.01 -32.59 11.56
CA PRO A 782 -12.80 -32.88 10.78
C PRO A 782 -13.04 -32.99 9.26
N ASP A 783 -14.29 -32.91 8.82
CA ASP A 783 -14.75 -32.91 7.44
C ASP A 783 -14.53 -31.57 6.71
N ILE A 784 -14.49 -30.46 7.46
CA ILE A 784 -14.32 -29.11 6.90
C ILE A 784 -12.92 -28.99 6.29
N LEU A 785 -12.85 -28.71 4.98
CA LEU A 785 -11.59 -28.63 4.27
C LEU A 785 -10.81 -27.37 4.63
N VAL A 786 -9.61 -27.52 5.21
CA VAL A 786 -8.70 -26.40 5.42
C VAL A 786 -7.85 -26.19 4.16
N VAL A 787 -7.86 -24.98 3.59
CA VAL A 787 -6.94 -24.56 2.51
C VAL A 787 -6.13 -23.36 2.97
N ALA A 788 -4.85 -23.31 2.61
CA ALA A 788 -3.94 -22.23 2.98
C ALA A 788 -3.65 -21.32 1.79
N GLY A 789 -3.39 -20.04 2.03
CA GLY A 789 -2.92 -19.15 0.98
C GLY A 789 -2.36 -17.82 1.49
N GLY A 790 -1.64 -17.13 0.62
CA GLY A 790 -0.81 -15.97 0.99
C GLY A 790 0.69 -16.30 0.87
N VAL A 791 1.54 -15.54 1.57
CA VAL A 791 3.01 -15.67 1.46
C VAL A 791 3.46 -16.87 2.29
N ILE A 792 3.56 -18.03 1.62
CA ILE A 792 3.95 -19.31 2.22
C ILE A 792 5.13 -19.85 1.39
N PRO A 793 6.34 -19.98 1.96
CA PRO A 793 7.49 -20.52 1.24
C PRO A 793 7.26 -21.97 0.75
N PRO A 794 7.61 -22.33 -0.51
CA PRO A 794 7.37 -23.67 -1.06
C PRO A 794 7.98 -24.84 -0.26
N GLN A 795 9.01 -24.57 0.54
CA GLN A 795 9.62 -25.55 1.46
C GLN A 795 8.71 -25.97 2.62
N ASP A 796 7.82 -25.07 3.09
CA ASP A 796 6.90 -25.32 4.20
C ASP A 796 5.63 -26.08 3.75
N TYR A 797 5.40 -26.22 2.43
CA TYR A 797 4.19 -26.84 1.87
C TYR A 797 4.01 -28.28 2.37
N LYS A 798 5.10 -29.07 2.48
CA LYS A 798 5.01 -30.46 2.95
C LYS A 798 4.47 -30.52 4.38
N GLU A 799 4.98 -29.66 5.25
CA GLU A 799 4.61 -29.60 6.67
C GLU A 799 3.12 -29.22 6.83
N LEU A 800 2.62 -28.29 6.01
CA LEU A 800 1.19 -27.95 5.94
C LEU A 800 0.33 -29.13 5.42
N TYR A 801 0.77 -29.84 4.38
CA TYR A 801 0.06 -31.03 3.89
C TYR A 801 0.05 -32.17 4.92
N ASP A 802 1.17 -32.41 5.61
CA ASP A 802 1.29 -33.42 6.69
C ASP A 802 0.36 -33.07 7.87
N ALA A 803 0.20 -31.78 8.21
CA ALA A 803 -0.71 -31.31 9.25
C ALA A 803 -2.21 -31.48 8.88
N GLY A 804 -2.54 -31.61 7.59
CA GLY A 804 -3.88 -31.86 7.09
C GLY A 804 -4.46 -30.77 6.18
N VAL A 805 -3.66 -29.80 5.70
CA VAL A 805 -4.12 -28.83 4.70
C VAL A 805 -4.44 -29.53 3.38
N ALA A 806 -5.58 -29.20 2.76
CA ALA A 806 -6.05 -29.84 1.54
C ALA A 806 -5.39 -29.27 0.26
N LEU A 807 -5.13 -27.96 0.22
CA LEU A 807 -4.54 -27.21 -0.90
C LEU A 807 -3.77 -25.99 -0.36
N VAL A 808 -2.71 -25.57 -1.05
CA VAL A 808 -1.96 -24.33 -0.78
C VAL A 808 -1.99 -23.44 -2.03
N PHE A 809 -2.23 -22.13 -1.86
CA PHE A 809 -2.32 -21.14 -2.94
C PHE A 809 -1.45 -19.90 -2.66
N GLY A 810 -0.27 -19.82 -3.27
CA GLY A 810 0.60 -18.63 -3.19
C GLY A 810 0.24 -17.52 -4.20
N PRO A 811 0.87 -16.34 -4.07
CA PRO A 811 0.79 -15.21 -4.99
C PRO A 811 0.81 -15.55 -6.50
N GLY A 812 0.01 -14.81 -7.27
CA GLY A 812 -0.15 -15.01 -8.72
C GLY A 812 -1.06 -16.19 -9.11
N THR A 813 -1.62 -16.93 -8.15
CA THR A 813 -2.66 -17.93 -8.43
C THR A 813 -3.96 -17.24 -8.87
N ARG A 814 -4.46 -17.59 -10.07
CA ARG A 814 -5.66 -17.00 -10.67
C ARG A 814 -6.94 -17.48 -9.97
N LEU A 815 -7.83 -16.57 -9.61
CA LEU A 815 -8.99 -16.81 -8.75
C LEU A 815 -9.93 -17.93 -9.24
N PRO A 816 -10.34 -18.01 -10.53
CA PRO A 816 -11.20 -19.10 -11.00
C PRO A 816 -10.45 -20.45 -11.15
N ALA A 817 -9.12 -20.46 -11.02
CA ALA A 817 -8.34 -21.69 -10.88
C ALA A 817 -8.26 -22.16 -9.41
N CYS A 818 -8.31 -21.26 -8.43
CA CYS A 818 -8.52 -21.63 -7.01
C CYS A 818 -9.90 -22.30 -6.85
N ALA A 819 -10.96 -21.65 -7.35
CA ALA A 819 -12.34 -22.14 -7.26
C ALA A 819 -12.49 -23.56 -7.85
N ASN A 820 -11.95 -23.80 -9.05
CA ASN A 820 -11.94 -25.13 -9.68
C ASN A 820 -11.25 -26.20 -8.82
N GLN A 821 -10.09 -25.90 -8.21
CA GLN A 821 -9.35 -26.88 -7.40
C GLN A 821 -10.05 -27.18 -6.06
N ILE A 822 -10.75 -26.20 -5.48
CA ILE A 822 -11.59 -26.40 -4.30
C ILE A 822 -12.79 -27.30 -4.65
N LEU A 823 -13.47 -27.04 -5.78
CA LEU A 823 -14.54 -27.90 -6.29
C LEU A 823 -14.03 -29.32 -6.59
N ASP A 824 -12.82 -29.48 -7.16
CA ASP A 824 -12.17 -30.79 -7.37
C ASP A 824 -11.91 -31.57 -6.07
N LYS A 825 -11.91 -30.93 -4.90
CA LYS A 825 -11.82 -31.59 -3.58
C LYS A 825 -13.21 -31.87 -3.03
N LEU A 826 -14.10 -30.88 -3.03
CA LEU A 826 -15.47 -30.99 -2.53
C LEU A 826 -16.29 -32.06 -3.28
N GLU A 827 -16.25 -32.06 -4.61
CA GLU A 827 -16.98 -33.02 -5.46
C GLU A 827 -16.57 -34.49 -5.24
N LYS A 828 -15.40 -34.73 -4.63
CA LYS A 828 -14.87 -36.05 -4.24
C LYS A 828 -15.19 -36.45 -2.80
N ALA A 829 -15.53 -35.48 -1.94
CA ALA A 829 -16.02 -35.74 -0.59
C ALA A 829 -17.53 -36.06 -0.61
N LEU A 830 -18.28 -35.49 -1.56
CA LEU A 830 -19.68 -35.83 -1.81
C LEU A 830 -19.85 -37.29 -2.28
N PRO A 831 -20.94 -37.98 -1.88
CA PRO A 831 -21.31 -39.28 -2.43
C PRO A 831 -21.45 -39.28 -3.96
N GLU A 832 -21.25 -40.46 -4.59
CA GLU A 832 -21.61 -40.63 -6.00
C GLU A 832 -23.11 -40.43 -6.21
N ALA A 833 -23.47 -39.67 -7.26
CA ALA A 833 -24.86 -39.34 -7.52
C ALA A 833 -25.72 -40.60 -7.83
N PRO A 834 -26.93 -40.72 -7.25
CA PRO A 834 -27.81 -41.87 -7.48
C PRO A 834 -28.29 -41.87 -8.94
N GLY A 835 -27.63 -42.69 -9.77
CA GLY A 835 -27.92 -42.78 -11.20
C GLY A 835 -26.87 -43.52 -12.05
N LYS A 836 -25.62 -43.68 -11.56
CA LYS A 836 -24.57 -44.41 -12.31
C LYS A 836 -24.38 -45.88 -11.90
N ALA A 837 -25.00 -46.33 -10.81
CA ALA A 837 -24.95 -47.73 -10.37
C ALA A 837 -25.76 -48.70 -11.26
N ALA A 838 -26.55 -48.20 -12.21
CA ALA A 838 -27.41 -49.00 -13.10
C ALA A 838 -26.83 -49.23 -14.51
N ALA A 839 -25.54 -48.92 -14.73
CA ALA A 839 -24.90 -49.00 -16.05
C ALA A 839 -23.40 -49.38 -15.96
N ARG A 840 -23.12 -50.52 -15.31
CA ARG A 840 -21.83 -51.25 -15.36
C ARG A 840 -22.09 -52.75 -15.48
#